data_AF-A0A919MXX6-F1
#
_entry.id   AF-A0A919MXX6-F1
#
_cell.length_a   1.000
_cell.length_b   1.000
_cell.length_c   1.000
_cell.angle_alpha   90.00
_cell.angle_beta   90.00
_cell.angle_gamma   90.00
#
_symmetry.space_group_name_H-M   'P 1'
#
loop_
_entity.id
_entity.type
_entity.pdbx_description
1 polymer ?
#
loop_
_entity_poly.entity_id
_entity_poly.type
_entity_poly.pdbx_seq_one_letter_code
_entity_poly.pdbx_strand_id
1 'polypeptide(L)'
;MRRNARRLGLTWLTVFLGVAVTGGSAVAISQLQQYAAERGELRMLLTEMDVAAWQQSTLRLQAVMAGQLSPEAAQAREEVDETVDAIGEQFAQRDPASAEAQAVQDAFLAYDAAVDHEFDLLAEGDIEAVRQVDEREADPAFQTLVTAIEAADHHYKRLADRADDRARLGTVLILAVAALTVVLVVWQSHRVRSRAFRRASYQATHDALTGLPNRVQLHQCITAATDPEHGTAGAALLLIDLDRFKEVNDTLGHHYGDQLLVQVSERLRAALRREETVARLGGDEFAVLLPGVTDEQDVAAVAARLRDAMDAPFVLDGLSLSAGGSIGAALSPQHGSTAEELLQRADIAMYTAKTNRLGYTMFDSSQASTDPRKLTLAGDLRSGIEQGQLVLHYQPKVDAQTGAALGAEALVRWQHPEHGLIPPDEFIPLAEHTGLITPLTTFVLDTALQQCHAWILAGHELTVAVNVSTHRLLDLGFPEEVAGLLARWEVPARLLTIEITESAIMADPDRAMLVVERLHALGVHLSIDDFGTGYSSMAYLKTLPVQELKIDRSFVSSMTISERDAVIVRSTVELGRNLGLRVIAEGVEDLSTWQELDAVGCDALQGYYISRPVPSDRFDEWLDSRPVRTPAGTY
;
A
#
# COMPACT_ATOMS: atom_id res chain seq x y z
N MET A 1 12.47 -14.26 19.85
CA MET A 1 11.64 -15.18 20.69
C MET A 1 11.34 -14.69 22.12
N ARG A 2 12.32 -14.27 22.94
CA ARG A 2 12.08 -13.87 24.36
C ARG A 2 11.07 -12.71 24.60
N ARG A 3 10.88 -11.79 23.65
CA ARG A 3 9.90 -10.68 23.76
C ARG A 3 8.45 -11.10 23.49
N ASN A 4 8.21 -12.13 22.66
CA ASN A 4 6.87 -12.64 22.41
C ASN A 4 6.39 -13.54 23.56
N ALA A 5 7.28 -14.30 24.19
CA ALA A 5 6.97 -15.11 25.38
C ALA A 5 6.51 -14.25 26.58
N ARG A 6 7.13 -13.08 26.80
CA ARG A 6 6.71 -12.14 27.86
C ARG A 6 5.34 -11.49 27.60
N ARG A 7 4.95 -11.31 26.34
CA ARG A 7 3.65 -10.74 25.97
C ARG A 7 2.53 -11.75 26.15
N LEU A 8 2.73 -13.01 25.75
CA LEU A 8 1.76 -14.07 26.01
C LEU A 8 1.56 -14.30 27.52
N GLY A 9 2.64 -14.27 28.31
CA GLY A 9 2.54 -14.48 29.76
C GLY A 9 1.67 -13.44 30.48
N LEU A 10 1.68 -12.18 30.04
CA LEU A 10 0.89 -11.12 30.66
C LEU A 10 -0.62 -11.25 30.35
N THR A 11 -0.95 -11.68 29.13
CA THR A 11 -2.35 -11.89 28.70
C THR A 11 -2.99 -13.10 29.37
N TRP A 12 -2.24 -14.18 29.57
CA TRP A 12 -2.73 -15.35 30.31
C TRP A 12 -2.91 -15.05 31.80
N LEU A 13 -2.05 -14.22 32.40
CA LEU A 13 -2.19 -13.79 33.79
C LEU A 13 -3.48 -13.02 34.05
N THR A 14 -3.88 -12.12 33.13
CA THR A 14 -5.14 -11.36 33.26
C THR A 14 -6.38 -12.24 33.14
N VAL A 15 -6.35 -13.27 32.29
CA VAL A 15 -7.46 -14.21 32.12
C VAL A 15 -7.63 -15.09 33.38
N PHE A 16 -6.53 -15.62 33.92
CA PHE A 16 -6.56 -16.42 35.15
C PHE A 16 -7.05 -15.61 36.37
N LEU A 17 -6.61 -14.35 36.50
CA LEU A 17 -7.05 -13.48 37.58
C LEU A 17 -8.56 -13.18 37.47
N GLY A 18 -9.08 -12.99 36.25
CA GLY A 18 -10.51 -12.81 36.02
C GLY A 18 -11.34 -14.02 36.45
N VAL A 19 -10.92 -15.24 36.08
CA VAL A 19 -11.64 -16.47 36.45
C VAL A 19 -11.66 -16.69 37.97
N ALA A 20 -10.52 -16.49 38.64
CA ALA A 20 -10.42 -16.67 40.10
C ALA A 20 -11.30 -15.68 40.89
N VAL A 21 -11.33 -14.41 40.48
CA VAL A 21 -12.15 -13.38 41.13
C VAL A 21 -13.64 -13.62 40.89
N THR A 22 -14.02 -14.05 39.69
CA THR A 22 -15.43 -14.35 39.37
C THR A 22 -15.95 -15.53 40.18
N GLY A 23 -15.12 -16.58 40.34
CA GLY A 23 -15.46 -17.73 41.19
C GLY A 23 -15.63 -17.37 42.67
N GLY A 24 -14.75 -16.54 43.22
CA GLY A 24 -14.84 -16.07 44.61
C GLY A 24 -16.08 -15.23 44.90
N SER A 25 -16.46 -14.34 43.98
CA SER A 25 -17.67 -13.51 44.12
C SER A 25 -18.96 -14.33 44.01
N ALA A 26 -19.01 -15.36 43.14
CA ALA A 26 -20.17 -16.23 43.02
C ALA A 26 -20.45 -17.02 44.31
N VAL A 27 -19.39 -17.52 44.97
CA VAL A 27 -19.51 -18.21 46.27
C VAL A 27 -19.99 -17.25 47.36
N ALA A 28 -19.47 -16.03 47.41
CA ALA A 28 -19.88 -15.03 48.39
C ALA A 28 -21.35 -14.60 48.21
N ILE A 29 -21.81 -14.42 46.97
CA ILE A 29 -23.21 -14.09 46.65
C ILE A 29 -24.15 -15.26 47.03
N SER A 30 -23.75 -16.50 46.73
CA SER A 30 -24.51 -17.69 47.10
C SER A 30 -24.66 -17.82 48.62
N GLN A 31 -23.59 -17.58 49.38
CA GLN A 31 -23.62 -17.58 50.84
C GLN A 31 -24.49 -16.45 51.41
N LEU A 32 -24.46 -15.27 50.80
CA LEU A 32 -25.28 -14.13 51.22
C LEU A 32 -26.78 -14.42 51.02
N GLN A 33 -27.16 -15.02 49.89
CA GLN A 33 -28.55 -15.43 49.64
C GLN A 33 -29.01 -16.49 50.63
N GLN A 34 -28.14 -17.46 50.96
CA GLN A 34 -28.42 -18.50 51.94
C GLN A 34 -28.63 -17.90 53.35
N TYR A 35 -27.70 -17.06 53.85
CA TYR A 35 -27.83 -16.45 55.18
C TYR A 35 -29.01 -15.47 55.29
N ALA A 36 -29.34 -14.76 54.21
CA ALA A 36 -30.50 -13.88 54.18
C ALA A 36 -31.83 -14.66 54.24
N ALA A 37 -31.90 -15.81 53.55
CA ALA A 37 -33.05 -16.71 53.61
C ALA A 37 -33.20 -17.34 55.00
N GLU A 38 -32.11 -17.88 55.56
CA GLU A 38 -32.08 -18.45 56.91
C GLU A 38 -32.53 -17.42 57.96
N ARG A 39 -32.05 -16.17 57.89
CA ARG A 39 -32.49 -15.09 58.80
C ARG A 39 -33.97 -14.74 58.64
N GLY A 40 -34.49 -14.75 57.42
CA GLY A 40 -35.89 -14.46 57.14
C GLY A 40 -36.82 -15.52 57.72
N GLU A 41 -36.48 -16.79 57.53
CA GLU A 41 -37.21 -17.93 58.10
C GLU A 41 -37.07 -18.02 59.62
N LEU A 42 -35.89 -17.78 60.17
CA LEU A 42 -35.67 -17.77 61.62
C LEU A 42 -36.51 -16.69 62.29
N ARG A 43 -36.59 -15.49 61.71
CA ARG A 43 -37.49 -14.43 62.21
C ARG A 43 -38.96 -14.82 62.16
N MET A 44 -39.36 -15.58 61.14
CA MET A 44 -40.73 -16.09 61.05
C MET A 44 -41.01 -17.08 62.18
N LEU A 45 -40.12 -18.05 62.39
CA LEU A 45 -40.23 -19.03 63.48
C LEU A 45 -40.22 -18.36 64.86
N LEU A 46 -39.39 -17.33 65.05
CA LEU A 46 -39.37 -16.55 66.29
C LEU A 46 -40.68 -15.79 66.51
N THR A 47 -41.26 -15.18 65.47
CA THR A 47 -42.59 -14.57 65.58
C THR A 47 -43.68 -15.60 65.85
N GLU A 48 -43.63 -16.77 65.23
CA GLU A 48 -44.58 -17.86 65.50
C GLU A 48 -44.47 -18.35 66.95
N MET A 49 -43.25 -18.45 67.47
CA MET A 49 -42.99 -18.86 68.84
C MET A 49 -43.41 -17.78 69.87
N ASP A 50 -43.19 -16.50 69.57
CA ASP A 50 -43.73 -15.39 70.37
C ASP A 50 -45.27 -15.42 70.41
N VAL A 51 -45.91 -15.75 69.29
CA VAL A 51 -47.38 -15.89 69.20
C VAL A 51 -47.86 -17.09 70.03
N ALA A 52 -47.18 -18.24 69.93
CA ALA A 52 -47.50 -19.44 70.70
C ALA A 52 -47.35 -19.20 72.22
N ALA A 53 -46.23 -18.61 72.65
CA ALA A 53 -46.01 -18.26 74.06
C ALA A 53 -47.06 -17.27 74.59
N TRP A 54 -47.48 -16.30 73.76
CA TRP A 54 -48.57 -15.39 74.12
C TRP A 54 -49.92 -16.09 74.25
N GLN A 55 -50.23 -17.03 73.36
CA GLN A 55 -51.44 -17.86 73.45
C GLN A 55 -51.42 -18.72 74.72
N GLN A 56 -50.28 -19.36 75.02
CA GLN A 56 -50.09 -20.19 76.21
C GLN A 56 -50.27 -19.38 77.50
N SER A 57 -49.67 -18.18 77.59
CA SER A 57 -49.85 -17.24 78.70
C SER A 57 -51.31 -16.80 78.85
N THR A 58 -52.01 -16.57 77.74
CA THR A 58 -53.44 -16.17 77.76
C THR A 58 -54.34 -17.30 78.27
N LEU A 59 -54.14 -18.53 77.78
CA LEU A 59 -54.87 -19.72 78.24
C LEU A 59 -54.64 -19.95 79.74
N ARG A 60 -53.39 -19.78 80.17
CA ARG A 60 -53.02 -19.90 81.58
C ARG A 60 -53.71 -18.86 82.45
N LEU A 61 -53.71 -17.57 82.07
CA LEU A 61 -54.42 -16.52 82.80
C LEU A 61 -55.92 -16.81 82.93
N GLN A 62 -56.54 -17.32 81.86
CA GLN A 62 -57.95 -17.73 81.88
C GLN A 62 -58.19 -18.89 82.86
N ALA A 63 -57.32 -19.90 82.87
CA ALA A 63 -57.41 -21.04 83.78
C ALA A 63 -57.22 -20.64 85.26
N VAL A 64 -56.23 -19.79 85.55
CA VAL A 64 -55.99 -19.24 86.90
C VAL A 64 -57.19 -18.44 87.38
N MET A 65 -57.76 -17.56 86.54
CA MET A 65 -58.94 -16.76 86.90
C MET A 65 -60.19 -17.63 87.12
N ALA A 66 -60.34 -18.71 86.37
CA ALA A 66 -61.45 -19.65 86.52
C ALA A 66 -61.29 -20.59 87.73
N GLY A 67 -60.07 -20.72 88.26
CA GLY A 67 -59.73 -21.63 89.36
C GLY A 67 -59.82 -23.12 88.99
N GLN A 68 -59.95 -23.44 87.70
CA GLN A 68 -60.02 -24.79 87.16
C GLN A 68 -59.65 -24.77 85.66
N LEU A 69 -59.16 -25.89 85.13
CA LEU A 69 -58.90 -26.05 83.71
C LEU A 69 -60.19 -26.40 82.95
N SER A 70 -60.60 -25.57 81.98
CA SER A 70 -61.75 -25.91 81.13
C SER A 70 -61.36 -26.92 80.04
N PRO A 71 -62.28 -27.78 79.56
CA PRO A 71 -61.99 -28.71 78.46
C PRO A 71 -61.54 -28.00 77.18
N GLU A 72 -62.09 -26.82 76.91
CA GLU A 72 -61.72 -25.98 75.77
C GLU A 72 -60.28 -25.43 75.91
N ALA A 73 -59.86 -25.04 77.11
CA ALA A 73 -58.50 -24.58 77.37
C ALA A 73 -57.47 -25.71 77.30
N ALA A 74 -57.86 -26.93 77.72
CA ALA A 74 -57.01 -28.12 77.59
C ALA A 74 -56.76 -28.48 76.12
N GLN A 75 -57.80 -28.46 75.28
CA GLN A 75 -57.67 -28.72 73.85
C GLN A 75 -56.87 -27.63 73.13
N ALA A 76 -57.14 -26.36 73.44
CA ALA A 76 -56.40 -25.24 72.85
C ALA A 76 -54.90 -25.25 73.22
N ARG A 77 -54.55 -25.82 74.38
CA ARG A 77 -53.16 -26.03 74.78
C ARG A 77 -52.50 -27.13 73.96
N GLU A 78 -53.15 -28.29 73.78
CA GLU A 78 -52.63 -29.38 72.95
C GLU A 78 -52.31 -28.91 71.53
N GLU A 79 -53.14 -28.03 70.94
CA GLU A 79 -52.87 -27.40 69.64
C GLU A 79 -51.66 -26.45 69.65
N VAL A 80 -51.42 -25.74 70.75
CA VAL A 80 -50.25 -24.86 70.93
C VAL A 80 -48.98 -25.71 71.10
N ASP A 81 -49.03 -26.78 71.89
CA ASP A 81 -47.92 -27.70 72.15
C ASP A 81 -47.50 -28.41 70.84
N GLU A 82 -48.46 -28.87 70.02
CA GLU A 82 -48.16 -29.43 68.69
C GLU A 82 -47.49 -28.42 67.74
N THR A 83 -47.95 -27.16 67.77
CA THR A 83 -47.37 -26.08 66.95
C THR A 83 -45.93 -25.80 67.38
N VAL A 84 -45.70 -25.81 68.69
CA VAL A 84 -44.41 -25.62 69.33
C VAL A 84 -43.43 -26.75 69.00
N ASP A 85 -43.85 -28.01 69.09
CA ASP A 85 -43.03 -29.17 68.74
C ASP A 85 -42.61 -29.10 67.27
N ALA A 86 -43.54 -28.73 66.39
CA ALA A 86 -43.25 -28.53 64.97
C ALA A 86 -42.23 -27.40 64.72
N ILE A 87 -42.28 -26.31 65.49
CA ILE A 87 -41.29 -25.22 65.43
C ILE A 87 -39.93 -25.70 65.96
N GLY A 88 -39.91 -26.45 67.07
CA GLY A 88 -38.69 -27.02 67.67
C GLY A 88 -37.97 -28.00 66.73
N GLU A 89 -38.69 -28.89 66.06
CA GLU A 89 -38.12 -29.78 65.04
C GLU A 89 -37.53 -28.99 63.86
N GLN A 90 -38.19 -27.91 63.45
CA GLN A 90 -37.70 -27.04 62.38
C GLN A 90 -36.40 -26.31 62.73
N PHE A 91 -36.18 -25.97 64.01
CA PHE A 91 -34.90 -25.46 64.49
C PHE A 91 -33.82 -26.55 64.50
N ALA A 92 -34.14 -27.76 64.99
CA ALA A 92 -33.20 -28.87 65.10
C ALA A 92 -32.68 -29.37 63.74
N GLN A 93 -33.50 -29.32 62.68
CA GLN A 93 -33.11 -29.77 61.34
C GLN A 93 -32.22 -28.77 60.58
N ARG A 94 -32.28 -27.47 60.91
CA ARG A 94 -31.69 -26.41 60.07
C ARG A 94 -30.20 -26.16 60.31
N ASP A 95 -29.70 -26.32 61.54
CA ASP A 95 -28.25 -26.29 61.80
C ASP A 95 -27.91 -26.88 63.19
N PRO A 96 -27.65 -28.19 63.32
CA PRO A 96 -27.32 -28.83 64.59
C PRO A 96 -25.97 -28.40 65.19
N ALA A 97 -25.22 -27.49 64.55
CA ALA A 97 -23.87 -27.09 64.96
C ALA A 97 -23.74 -25.62 65.42
N SER A 98 -24.78 -24.79 65.29
CA SER A 98 -24.74 -23.44 65.87
C SER A 98 -25.12 -23.50 67.35
N ALA A 99 -24.19 -23.12 68.23
CA ALA A 99 -24.43 -23.09 69.67
C ALA A 99 -25.63 -22.21 70.04
N GLU A 100 -25.93 -21.20 69.20
CA GLU A 100 -27.06 -20.29 69.35
C GLU A 100 -28.42 -20.93 69.05
N ALA A 101 -28.57 -21.75 68.00
CA ALA A 101 -29.84 -22.44 67.73
C ALA A 101 -30.16 -23.47 68.80
N GLN A 102 -29.13 -24.20 69.26
CA GLN A 102 -29.27 -25.15 70.36
C GLN A 102 -29.64 -24.45 71.67
N ALA A 103 -29.05 -23.28 71.95
CA ALA A 103 -29.42 -22.49 73.14
C ALA A 103 -30.88 -21.99 73.11
N VAL A 104 -31.41 -21.62 71.94
CA VAL A 104 -32.84 -21.26 71.80
C VAL A 104 -33.72 -22.47 72.07
N GLN A 105 -33.40 -23.63 71.49
CA GLN A 105 -34.15 -24.86 71.71
C GLN A 105 -34.14 -25.30 73.18
N ASP A 106 -32.96 -25.31 73.82
CA ASP A 106 -32.82 -25.69 75.23
C ASP A 106 -33.59 -24.74 76.16
N ALA A 107 -33.53 -23.44 75.90
CA ALA A 107 -34.26 -22.43 76.67
C ALA A 107 -35.77 -22.55 76.50
N PHE A 108 -36.22 -22.91 75.28
CA PHE A 108 -37.62 -23.13 75.00
C PHE A 108 -38.16 -24.36 75.73
N LEU A 109 -37.49 -25.51 75.62
CA LEU A 109 -37.89 -26.74 76.32
C LEU A 109 -37.96 -26.55 77.84
N ALA A 110 -37.07 -25.72 78.40
CA ALA A 110 -37.12 -25.37 79.82
C ALA A 110 -38.32 -24.48 80.19
N TYR A 111 -38.72 -23.56 79.31
CA TYR A 111 -39.93 -22.75 79.49
C TYR A 111 -41.18 -23.61 79.39
N ASP A 112 -41.26 -24.47 78.38
CA ASP A 112 -42.40 -25.37 78.17
C ASP A 112 -42.61 -26.32 79.35
N ALA A 113 -41.54 -26.96 79.83
CA ALA A 113 -41.59 -27.82 81.01
C ALA A 113 -42.03 -27.07 82.29
N ALA A 114 -41.67 -25.78 82.42
CA ALA A 114 -42.11 -24.97 83.55
C ALA A 114 -43.61 -24.65 83.45
N VAL A 115 -44.10 -24.33 82.26
CA VAL A 115 -45.52 -24.09 82.02
C VAL A 115 -46.34 -25.38 82.20
N ASP A 116 -45.81 -26.53 81.79
CA ASP A 116 -46.43 -27.83 82.03
C ASP A 116 -46.69 -28.09 83.51
N HIS A 117 -45.66 -27.83 84.33
CA HIS A 117 -45.74 -27.97 85.78
C HIS A 117 -46.82 -27.06 86.38
N GLU A 118 -46.99 -25.84 85.87
CA GLU A 118 -48.06 -24.94 86.32
C GLU A 118 -49.45 -25.48 86.00
N PHE A 119 -49.64 -26.04 84.80
CA PHE A 119 -50.92 -26.61 84.42
C PHE A 119 -51.28 -27.87 85.20
N ASP A 120 -50.29 -28.72 85.53
CA ASP A 120 -50.50 -29.88 86.39
C ASP A 120 -50.97 -29.44 87.79
N LEU A 121 -50.33 -28.43 88.37
CA LEU A 121 -50.74 -27.85 89.66
C LEU A 121 -52.12 -27.17 89.60
N LEU A 122 -52.46 -26.54 88.47
CA LEU A 122 -53.80 -26.00 88.22
C LEU A 122 -54.86 -27.11 88.17
N ALA A 123 -54.55 -28.27 87.58
CA ALA A 123 -55.46 -29.41 87.55
C ALA A 123 -55.70 -30.01 88.95
N GLU A 124 -54.72 -29.90 89.85
CA GLU A 124 -54.84 -30.28 91.26
C GLU A 124 -55.56 -29.21 92.11
N GLY A 125 -55.75 -28.00 91.58
CA GLY A 125 -56.44 -26.88 92.24
C GLY A 125 -55.57 -26.06 93.20
N ASP A 126 -54.23 -26.19 93.15
CA ASP A 126 -53.30 -25.49 94.04
C ASP A 126 -52.80 -24.17 93.43
N ILE A 127 -53.64 -23.14 93.48
CA ILE A 127 -53.37 -21.82 92.86
C ILE A 127 -52.14 -21.12 93.47
N GLU A 128 -51.82 -21.34 94.74
CA GLU A 128 -50.65 -20.70 95.36
C GLU A 128 -49.35 -21.37 94.92
N ALA A 129 -49.34 -22.70 94.71
CA ALA A 129 -48.22 -23.40 94.12
C ALA A 129 -47.96 -22.95 92.67
N VAL A 130 -49.03 -22.76 91.88
CA VAL A 130 -48.94 -22.22 90.50
C VAL A 130 -48.24 -20.86 90.47
N ARG A 131 -48.64 -19.94 91.36
CA ARG A 131 -48.00 -18.61 91.45
C ARG A 131 -46.52 -18.70 91.82
N GLN A 132 -46.12 -19.68 92.64
CA GLN A 132 -44.72 -19.87 93.00
C GLN A 132 -43.90 -20.47 91.86
N VAL A 133 -44.45 -21.40 91.09
CA VAL A 133 -43.79 -21.95 89.89
C VAL A 133 -43.64 -20.88 88.82
N ASP A 134 -44.63 -19.98 88.69
CA ASP A 134 -44.54 -18.84 87.78
C ASP A 134 -43.34 -17.95 88.07
N GLU A 135 -43.30 -17.43 89.30
CA GLU A 135 -42.32 -16.45 89.72
C GLU A 135 -40.90 -17.05 89.78
N ARG A 136 -40.77 -18.38 89.97
CA ARG A 136 -39.47 -19.04 90.18
C ARG A 136 -38.96 -19.85 89.01
N GLU A 137 -39.84 -20.33 88.13
CA GLU A 137 -39.49 -21.25 87.04
C GLU A 137 -39.92 -20.68 85.69
N ALA A 138 -41.21 -20.40 85.48
CA ALA A 138 -41.73 -20.01 84.17
C ALA A 138 -41.23 -18.63 83.70
N ASP A 139 -41.35 -17.59 84.54
CA ASP A 139 -40.88 -16.24 84.21
C ASP A 139 -39.36 -16.20 83.91
N PRO A 140 -38.47 -16.79 84.74
CA PRO A 140 -37.05 -16.88 84.43
C PRO A 140 -36.73 -17.68 83.17
N ALA A 141 -37.46 -18.77 82.91
CA ALA A 141 -37.27 -19.59 81.71
C ALA A 141 -37.67 -18.80 80.45
N PHE A 142 -38.78 -18.07 80.49
CA PHE A 142 -39.21 -17.18 79.40
C PHE A 142 -38.18 -16.08 79.11
N GLN A 143 -37.63 -15.43 80.15
CA GLN A 143 -36.56 -14.44 79.96
C GLN A 143 -35.29 -15.06 79.35
N THR A 144 -34.97 -16.30 79.72
CA THR A 144 -33.85 -17.04 79.15
C THR A 144 -34.09 -17.33 77.67
N LEU A 145 -35.32 -17.70 77.29
CA LEU A 145 -35.71 -17.89 75.90
C LEU A 145 -35.58 -16.59 75.09
N VAL A 146 -36.15 -15.48 75.57
CA VAL A 146 -36.06 -14.18 74.89
C VAL A 146 -34.61 -13.76 74.67
N THR A 147 -33.75 -13.92 75.68
CA THR A 147 -32.32 -13.58 75.55
C THR A 147 -31.57 -14.50 74.57
N ALA A 148 -31.90 -15.79 74.53
CA ALA A 148 -31.34 -16.72 73.55
C ALA A 148 -31.73 -16.35 72.11
N ILE A 149 -32.99 -15.95 71.91
CA ILE A 149 -33.53 -15.49 70.62
C ILE A 149 -32.80 -14.23 70.14
N GLU A 150 -32.65 -13.24 71.00
CA GLU A 150 -31.94 -11.99 70.67
C GLU A 150 -30.47 -12.25 70.31
N ALA A 151 -29.81 -13.16 71.04
CA ALA A 151 -28.44 -13.57 70.76
C ALA A 151 -28.31 -14.23 69.38
N ALA A 152 -29.27 -15.08 69.00
CA ALA A 152 -29.32 -15.71 67.69
C ALA A 152 -29.51 -14.69 66.55
N ASP A 153 -30.48 -13.76 66.63
CA ASP A 153 -30.66 -12.72 65.59
C ASP A 153 -29.37 -11.87 65.42
N HIS A 154 -28.70 -11.54 66.52
CA HIS A 154 -27.41 -10.84 66.50
C HIS A 154 -26.27 -11.66 65.89
N HIS A 155 -26.25 -12.98 66.07
CA HIS A 155 -25.26 -13.86 65.45
C HIS A 155 -25.43 -13.88 63.93
N TYR A 156 -26.64 -14.20 63.45
CA TYR A 156 -26.92 -14.30 62.01
C TYR A 156 -26.80 -12.96 61.29
N LYS A 157 -27.15 -11.85 61.95
CA LYS A 157 -26.90 -10.49 61.42
C LYS A 157 -25.41 -10.24 61.16
N ARG A 158 -24.52 -10.63 62.08
CA ARG A 158 -23.06 -10.47 61.91
C ARG A 158 -22.50 -11.32 60.77
N LEU A 159 -23.03 -12.52 60.55
CA LEU A 159 -22.63 -13.36 59.41
C LEU A 159 -23.06 -12.74 58.08
N ALA A 160 -24.29 -12.23 58.00
CA ALA A 160 -24.81 -11.54 56.83
C ALA A 160 -23.99 -10.27 56.49
N ASP A 161 -23.68 -9.44 57.49
CA ASP A 161 -22.87 -8.22 57.30
C ASP A 161 -21.46 -8.56 56.75
N ARG A 162 -20.80 -9.61 57.28
CA ARG A 162 -19.50 -10.07 56.79
C ARG A 162 -19.56 -10.62 55.36
N ALA A 163 -20.65 -11.28 54.99
CA ALA A 163 -20.86 -11.77 53.63
C ALA A 163 -21.06 -10.61 52.64
N ASP A 164 -21.82 -9.58 53.03
CA ASP A 164 -22.05 -8.38 52.21
C ASP A 164 -20.74 -7.59 51.99
N ASP A 165 -19.94 -7.39 53.03
CA ASP A 165 -18.63 -6.75 52.90
C ASP A 165 -17.71 -7.50 51.91
N ARG A 166 -17.69 -8.83 51.97
CA ARG A 166 -16.92 -9.66 51.02
C ARG A 166 -17.44 -9.55 49.59
N ALA A 167 -18.75 -9.54 49.40
CA ALA A 167 -19.37 -9.40 48.07
C ALA A 167 -19.07 -8.02 47.44
N ARG A 168 -19.12 -6.95 48.25
CA ARG A 168 -18.75 -5.58 47.82
C ARG A 168 -17.29 -5.49 47.42
N LEU A 169 -16.38 -6.04 48.24
CA LEU A 169 -14.95 -6.09 47.92
C LEU A 169 -14.68 -6.88 46.63
N GLY A 170 -15.34 -8.03 46.45
CA GLY A 170 -15.25 -8.82 45.22
C GLY A 170 -15.71 -8.05 43.98
N THR A 171 -16.83 -7.34 44.07
CA THR A 171 -17.37 -6.51 42.99
C THR A 171 -16.41 -5.39 42.60
N VAL A 172 -15.85 -4.67 43.58
CA VAL A 172 -14.86 -3.61 43.35
C VAL A 172 -13.61 -4.17 42.66
N LEU A 173 -13.13 -5.36 43.07
CA LEU A 173 -11.97 -6.00 42.47
C LEU A 173 -12.22 -6.41 41.00
N ILE A 174 -13.40 -6.95 40.68
CA ILE A 174 -13.80 -7.28 39.30
C ILE A 174 -13.76 -6.02 38.43
N LEU A 175 -14.39 -4.93 38.89
CA LEU A 175 -14.43 -3.67 38.16
C LEU A 175 -13.03 -3.09 37.95
N ALA A 176 -12.16 -3.16 38.96
CA ALA A 176 -10.78 -2.70 38.86
C ALA A 176 -9.96 -3.50 37.83
N VAL A 177 -10.08 -4.83 37.83
CA VAL A 177 -9.39 -5.70 36.85
C VAL A 177 -9.90 -5.46 35.43
N ALA A 178 -11.22 -5.31 35.26
CA ALA A 178 -11.84 -5.00 33.98
C ALA A 178 -11.34 -3.64 33.44
N ALA A 179 -11.35 -2.60 34.26
CA ALA A 179 -10.86 -1.27 33.91
C ALA A 179 -9.37 -1.30 33.51
N LEU A 180 -8.53 -1.98 34.30
CA LEU A 180 -7.11 -2.13 33.99
C LEU A 180 -6.89 -2.85 32.65
N THR A 181 -7.68 -3.88 32.37
CA THR A 181 -7.60 -4.63 31.11
C THR A 181 -7.96 -3.75 29.92
N VAL A 182 -9.03 -2.96 30.01
CA VAL A 182 -9.42 -1.99 28.98
C VAL A 182 -8.29 -0.97 28.75
N VAL A 183 -7.74 -0.40 29.81
CA VAL A 183 -6.62 0.55 29.73
C VAL A 183 -5.41 -0.06 29.02
N LEU A 184 -5.03 -1.29 29.37
CA LEU A 184 -3.91 -2.00 28.73
C LEU A 184 -4.15 -2.27 27.24
N VAL A 185 -5.36 -2.70 26.86
CA VAL A 185 -5.73 -2.94 25.45
C VAL A 185 -5.70 -1.63 24.65
N VAL A 186 -6.29 -0.56 25.18
CA VAL A 186 -6.29 0.76 24.54
C VAL A 186 -4.86 1.29 24.38
N TRP A 187 -4.03 1.21 25.42
CA TRP A 187 -2.64 1.64 25.37
C TRP A 187 -1.80 0.84 24.37
N GLN A 188 -1.99 -0.48 24.31
CA GLN A 188 -1.32 -1.35 23.36
C GLN A 188 -1.75 -1.03 21.91
N SER A 189 -3.05 -0.85 21.68
CA SER A 189 -3.61 -0.47 20.39
C SER A 189 -3.07 0.89 19.92
N HIS A 190 -3.05 1.89 20.81
CA HIS A 190 -2.48 3.20 20.53
C HIS A 190 -1.00 3.09 20.14
N ARG A 191 -0.19 2.32 20.89
CA ARG A 191 1.24 2.13 20.59
C ARG A 191 1.49 1.48 19.22
N VAL A 192 0.65 0.54 18.80
CA VAL A 192 0.77 -0.11 17.48
C VAL A 192 0.41 0.89 16.38
N ARG A 193 -0.71 1.61 16.53
CA ARG A 193 -1.16 2.63 15.56
C ARG A 193 -0.15 3.76 15.40
N SER A 194 0.39 4.30 16.49
CA SER A 194 1.38 5.39 16.41
C SER A 194 2.67 4.96 15.69
N ARG A 195 3.11 3.70 15.85
CA ARG A 195 4.30 3.21 15.14
C ARG A 195 4.03 2.98 13.66
N ALA A 196 2.86 2.46 13.31
CA ALA A 196 2.43 2.29 11.93
C ALA A 196 2.29 3.66 11.26
N PHE A 197 1.64 4.62 11.93
CA PHE A 197 1.49 6.00 11.44
C PHE A 197 2.83 6.69 11.20
N ARG A 198 3.80 6.60 12.13
CA ARG A 198 5.13 7.20 11.92
C ARG A 198 5.89 6.55 10.76
N ARG A 199 5.79 5.23 10.58
CA ARG A 199 6.42 4.54 9.44
C ARG A 199 5.77 4.91 8.12
N ALA A 200 4.43 4.93 8.08
CA ALA A 200 3.67 5.36 6.92
C ALA A 200 3.96 6.83 6.58
N SER A 201 4.04 7.71 7.59
CA SER A 201 4.38 9.12 7.40
C SER A 201 5.82 9.31 6.93
N TYR A 202 6.78 8.52 7.42
CA TYR A 202 8.16 8.57 6.96
C TYR A 202 8.30 8.04 5.52
N GLN A 203 7.63 6.93 5.19
CA GLN A 203 7.60 6.37 3.82
C GLN A 203 6.83 7.26 2.83
N ALA A 204 5.86 8.04 3.31
CA ALA A 204 5.17 9.02 2.48
C ALA A 204 6.08 10.18 2.04
N THR A 205 7.16 10.45 2.79
CA THR A 205 8.08 11.57 2.54
C THR A 205 9.52 11.17 2.20
N HIS A 206 9.86 9.89 2.28
CA HIS A 206 11.22 9.39 2.02
C HIS A 206 11.19 8.17 1.10
N ASP A 207 12.23 8.05 0.26
CA ASP A 207 12.48 6.90 -0.58
C ASP A 207 12.88 5.68 0.28
N ALA A 208 12.27 4.53 0.00
CA ALA A 208 12.43 3.34 0.83
C ALA A 208 13.80 2.66 0.65
N LEU A 209 14.45 2.85 -0.52
CA LEU A 209 15.74 2.24 -0.83
C LEU A 209 16.90 3.06 -0.26
N THR A 210 16.95 4.35 -0.59
CA THR A 210 18.07 5.24 -0.22
C THR A 210 17.89 5.94 1.13
N GLY A 211 16.65 6.00 1.65
CA GLY A 211 16.33 6.76 2.86
C GLY A 211 16.40 8.28 2.70
N LEU A 212 16.60 8.77 1.48
CA LEU A 212 16.53 10.19 1.15
C LEU A 212 15.09 10.71 1.14
N PRO A 213 14.85 12.02 1.32
CA PRO A 213 13.61 12.67 0.92
C PRO A 213 13.13 12.21 -0.46
N ASN A 214 11.84 11.96 -0.60
CA ASN A 214 11.22 11.64 -1.89
C ASN A 214 10.69 12.92 -2.57
N ARG A 215 10.08 12.77 -3.75
CA ARG A 215 9.48 13.88 -4.51
C ARG A 215 8.51 14.75 -3.69
N VAL A 216 7.73 14.15 -2.79
CA VAL A 216 6.76 14.89 -1.93
C VAL A 216 7.49 15.79 -0.94
N GLN A 217 8.51 15.26 -0.25
CA GLN A 217 9.29 16.03 0.73
C GLN A 217 10.16 17.10 0.07
N LEU A 218 10.74 16.80 -1.10
CA LEU A 218 11.49 17.79 -1.88
C LEU A 218 10.60 18.98 -2.24
N HIS A 219 9.40 18.72 -2.76
CA HIS A 219 8.46 19.78 -3.14
C HIS A 219 8.15 20.70 -1.96
N GLN A 220 7.85 20.14 -0.78
CA GLN A 220 7.66 20.91 0.45
C GLN A 220 8.89 21.74 0.84
N CYS A 221 10.10 21.18 0.72
CA CYS A 221 11.34 21.89 1.00
C CYS A 221 11.59 23.03 0.01
N ILE A 222 11.29 22.84 -1.28
CA ILE A 222 11.40 23.90 -2.29
C ILE A 222 10.42 25.02 -1.96
N THR A 223 9.13 24.69 -1.74
CA THR A 223 8.10 25.67 -1.37
C THR A 223 8.51 26.50 -0.16
N ALA A 224 9.04 25.87 0.89
CA ALA A 224 9.52 26.58 2.07
C ALA A 224 10.77 27.45 1.79
N ALA A 225 11.68 26.99 0.94
CA ALA A 225 12.91 27.73 0.61
C ALA A 225 12.66 28.91 -0.34
N THR A 226 11.60 28.87 -1.14
CA THR A 226 11.21 29.93 -2.09
C THR A 226 10.18 30.90 -1.50
N ASP A 227 9.65 30.62 -0.30
CA ASP A 227 8.64 31.45 0.35
C ASP A 227 9.27 32.77 0.86
N PRO A 228 8.81 33.95 0.39
CA PRO A 228 9.32 35.24 0.84
C PRO A 228 9.18 35.48 2.35
N GLU A 229 8.20 34.85 3.00
CA GLU A 229 7.96 35.02 4.44
C GLU A 229 9.00 34.30 5.32
N HIS A 230 9.69 33.30 4.76
CA HIS A 230 10.70 32.51 5.47
C HIS A 230 12.09 33.16 5.48
N GLY A 231 12.27 34.33 4.86
CA GLY A 231 13.47 35.16 4.98
C GLY A 231 14.70 34.66 4.22
N THR A 232 14.56 33.63 3.37
CA THR A 232 15.60 33.18 2.44
C THR A 232 15.67 34.12 1.24
N ALA A 233 16.88 34.56 0.87
CA ALA A 233 17.08 35.51 -0.24
C ALA A 233 16.84 34.89 -1.64
N GLY A 234 16.73 33.57 -1.71
CA GLY A 234 16.51 32.76 -2.91
C GLY A 234 16.86 31.30 -2.66
N ALA A 235 16.83 30.48 -3.70
CA ALA A 235 17.22 29.07 -3.63
C ALA A 235 17.67 28.56 -5.00
N ALA A 236 18.54 27.56 -5.05
CA ALA A 236 18.84 26.84 -6.29
C ALA A 236 18.36 25.39 -6.22
N LEU A 237 17.82 24.88 -7.32
CA LEU A 237 17.48 23.48 -7.50
C LEU A 237 18.37 22.88 -8.58
N LEU A 238 18.97 21.73 -8.29
CA LEU A 238 19.70 20.93 -9.25
C LEU A 238 19.00 19.59 -9.41
N LEU A 239 18.75 19.17 -10.64
CA LEU A 239 18.33 17.81 -10.99
C LEU A 239 19.52 17.05 -11.57
N ILE A 240 19.60 15.78 -11.21
CA ILE A 240 20.71 14.90 -11.55
C ILE A 240 20.11 13.61 -12.07
N ASP A 241 20.47 13.24 -13.29
CA ASP A 241 20.18 11.94 -13.88
C ASP A 241 21.49 11.17 -13.95
N LEU A 242 21.52 9.94 -13.42
CA LEU A 242 22.71 9.11 -13.48
C LEU A 242 22.92 8.63 -14.91
N ASP A 243 24.02 9.09 -15.52
CA ASP A 243 24.42 8.62 -16.82
C ASP A 243 24.61 7.11 -16.72
N ARG A 244 24.05 6.39 -17.70
CA ARG A 244 24.32 4.96 -17.87
C ARG A 244 23.83 4.08 -16.71
N PHE A 245 22.92 4.55 -15.85
CA PHE A 245 22.40 3.73 -14.75
C PHE A 245 21.62 2.51 -15.25
N LYS A 246 20.84 2.69 -16.32
CA LYS A 246 20.15 1.59 -17.01
C LYS A 246 21.14 0.48 -17.40
N GLU A 247 22.32 0.84 -17.88
CA GLU A 247 23.39 -0.10 -18.27
C GLU A 247 23.86 -0.96 -17.10
N VAL A 248 23.95 -0.36 -15.90
CA VAL A 248 24.35 -1.06 -14.68
C VAL A 248 23.28 -2.09 -14.29
N ASN A 249 22.01 -1.70 -14.34
CA ASN A 249 20.89 -2.63 -14.09
C ASN A 249 20.86 -3.76 -15.11
N ASP A 250 21.06 -3.44 -16.38
CA ASP A 250 20.94 -4.40 -17.47
C ASP A 250 22.13 -5.38 -17.49
N THR A 251 23.32 -4.91 -17.11
CA THR A 251 24.55 -5.72 -17.13
C THR A 251 24.76 -6.55 -15.87
N LEU A 252 24.45 -5.98 -14.70
CA LEU A 252 24.76 -6.59 -13.40
C LEU A 252 23.51 -7.03 -12.63
N GLY A 253 22.33 -6.59 -13.06
CA GLY A 253 21.05 -6.85 -12.42
C GLY A 253 20.63 -5.77 -11.43
N HIS A 254 19.32 -5.67 -11.20
CA HIS A 254 18.72 -4.64 -10.34
C HIS A 254 19.30 -4.59 -8.92
N HIS A 255 19.81 -5.69 -8.39
CA HIS A 255 20.47 -5.69 -7.09
C HIS A 255 21.69 -4.76 -7.05
N TYR A 256 22.50 -4.75 -8.13
CA TYR A 256 23.67 -3.89 -8.22
C TYR A 256 23.28 -2.45 -8.50
N GLY A 257 22.23 -2.21 -9.29
CA GLY A 257 21.67 -0.86 -9.43
C GLY A 257 21.15 -0.32 -8.10
N ASP A 258 20.47 -1.14 -7.30
CA ASP A 258 20.04 -0.77 -5.95
C ASP A 258 21.23 -0.40 -5.06
N GLN A 259 22.31 -1.21 -5.08
CA GLN A 259 23.54 -0.89 -4.35
C GLN A 259 24.20 0.40 -4.87
N LEU A 260 24.20 0.61 -6.19
CA LEU A 260 24.74 1.82 -6.81
C LEU A 260 23.95 3.05 -6.36
N LEU A 261 22.62 3.00 -6.41
CA LEU A 261 21.75 4.09 -5.95
C LEU A 261 21.98 4.43 -4.48
N VAL A 262 22.19 3.41 -3.63
CA VAL A 262 22.54 3.60 -2.23
C VAL A 262 23.90 4.32 -2.11
N GLN A 263 24.95 3.86 -2.80
CA GLN A 263 26.26 4.53 -2.75
C GLN A 263 26.23 5.95 -3.32
N VAL A 264 25.51 6.18 -4.43
CA VAL A 264 25.30 7.51 -5.01
C VAL A 264 24.63 8.42 -3.98
N SER A 265 23.58 7.95 -3.31
CA SER A 265 22.87 8.72 -2.29
C SER A 265 23.79 9.14 -1.14
N GLU A 266 24.69 8.25 -0.71
CA GLU A 266 25.68 8.53 0.34
C GLU A 266 26.72 9.55 -0.11
N ARG A 267 27.22 9.43 -1.35
CA ARG A 267 28.22 10.36 -1.90
C ARG A 267 27.66 11.74 -2.13
N LEU A 268 26.48 11.85 -2.76
CA LEU A 268 25.81 13.12 -2.95
C LEU A 268 25.56 13.77 -1.59
N ARG A 269 25.08 13.02 -0.59
CA ARG A 269 24.86 13.55 0.76
C ARG A 269 26.16 14.00 1.44
N ALA A 270 27.27 13.28 1.26
CA ALA A 270 28.57 13.64 1.83
C ALA A 270 29.19 14.87 1.15
N ALA A 271 28.87 15.09 -0.13
CA ALA A 271 29.29 16.27 -0.89
C ALA A 271 28.49 17.54 -0.53
N LEU A 272 27.42 17.42 0.26
CA LEU A 272 26.54 18.54 0.60
C LEU A 272 26.72 19.03 2.03
N ARG A 273 26.45 20.32 2.24
CA ARG A 273 26.42 20.96 3.55
C ARG A 273 25.13 20.58 4.29
N ARG A 274 25.12 20.77 5.62
CA ARG A 274 23.98 20.42 6.49
C ARG A 274 22.65 21.07 6.09
N GLU A 275 22.72 22.23 5.44
CA GLU A 275 21.56 23.05 5.07
C GLU A 275 21.09 22.77 3.62
N GLU A 276 21.91 22.06 2.85
CA GLU A 276 21.60 21.60 1.49
C GLU A 276 20.87 20.25 1.59
N THR A 277 19.84 20.05 0.79
CA THR A 277 19.01 18.84 0.84
C THR A 277 19.17 18.04 -0.43
N VAL A 278 19.47 16.74 -0.32
CA VAL A 278 19.40 15.79 -1.44
C VAL A 278 18.15 14.94 -1.32
N ALA A 279 17.49 14.70 -2.44
CA ALA A 279 16.29 13.89 -2.58
C ALA A 279 16.43 12.91 -3.75
N ARG A 280 15.66 11.83 -3.74
CA ARG A 280 15.51 10.92 -4.89
C ARG A 280 14.09 11.03 -5.44
N LEU A 281 13.98 11.28 -6.74
CA LEU A 281 12.69 11.51 -7.41
C LEU A 281 12.04 10.20 -7.89
N GLY A 282 12.85 9.20 -8.22
CA GLY A 282 12.46 7.91 -8.77
C GLY A 282 13.50 7.42 -9.76
N GLY A 283 13.60 6.12 -10.02
CA GLY A 283 14.61 5.58 -10.95
C GLY A 283 16.04 5.98 -10.55
N ASP A 284 16.76 6.57 -11.50
CA ASP A 284 18.09 7.18 -11.43
C ASP A 284 18.09 8.70 -11.14
N GLU A 285 16.93 9.31 -10.94
CA GLU A 285 16.83 10.76 -10.77
C GLU A 285 17.01 11.18 -9.31
N PHE A 286 17.94 12.10 -9.09
CA PHE A 286 18.19 12.78 -7.83
C PHE A 286 17.96 14.29 -7.97
N ALA A 287 17.70 14.94 -6.85
CA ALA A 287 17.57 16.39 -6.78
C ALA A 287 18.35 16.94 -5.59
N VAL A 288 18.91 18.13 -5.76
CA VAL A 288 19.61 18.87 -4.71
C VAL A 288 19.01 20.26 -4.60
N LEU A 289 18.57 20.63 -3.39
CA LEU A 289 18.09 21.96 -3.04
C LEU A 289 19.17 22.70 -2.25
N LEU A 290 19.50 23.91 -2.68
CA LEU A 290 20.44 24.83 -2.05
C LEU A 290 19.70 26.08 -1.54
N PRO A 291 19.31 26.14 -0.27
CA PRO A 291 18.65 27.30 0.29
C PRO A 291 19.59 28.51 0.36
N GLY A 292 19.08 29.71 0.07
CA GLY A 292 19.83 30.97 0.17
C GLY A 292 20.83 31.23 -0.95
N VAL A 293 20.92 30.35 -1.95
CA VAL A 293 21.80 30.54 -3.12
C VAL A 293 21.08 31.34 -4.19
N THR A 294 21.70 32.45 -4.62
CA THR A 294 21.16 33.36 -5.64
C THR A 294 22.12 33.61 -6.82
N ASP A 295 23.35 33.12 -6.74
CA ASP A 295 24.39 33.33 -7.76
C ASP A 295 24.63 32.02 -8.54
N GLU A 296 24.63 32.09 -9.87
CA GLU A 296 24.92 30.98 -10.77
C GLU A 296 26.33 30.41 -10.55
N GLN A 297 27.30 31.24 -10.13
CA GLN A 297 28.66 30.77 -9.85
C GLN A 297 28.70 29.82 -8.64
N ASP A 298 27.90 30.09 -7.61
CA ASP A 298 27.78 29.23 -6.43
C ASP A 298 27.10 27.90 -6.79
N VAL A 299 26.08 27.95 -7.67
CA VAL A 299 25.42 26.75 -8.20
C VAL A 299 26.42 25.89 -9.00
N ALA A 300 27.19 26.52 -9.90
CA ALA A 300 28.20 25.83 -10.70
C ALA A 300 29.29 25.20 -9.82
N ALA A 301 29.71 25.87 -8.74
CA ALA A 301 30.68 25.32 -7.79
C ALA A 301 30.13 24.07 -7.06
N VAL A 302 28.84 24.08 -6.70
CA VAL A 302 28.19 22.90 -6.10
C VAL A 302 28.01 21.78 -7.12
N ALA A 303 27.60 22.10 -8.35
CA ALA A 303 27.48 21.11 -9.44
C ALA A 303 28.83 20.43 -9.74
N ALA A 304 29.92 21.20 -9.79
CA ALA A 304 31.27 20.66 -9.92
C ALA A 304 31.63 19.73 -8.77
N ARG A 305 31.35 20.13 -7.52
CA ARG A 305 31.58 19.30 -6.32
C ARG A 305 30.79 17.98 -6.35
N LEU A 306 29.54 18.02 -6.83
CA LEU A 306 28.70 16.83 -6.98
C LEU A 306 29.24 15.91 -8.09
N ARG A 307 29.68 16.46 -9.21
CA ARG A 307 30.34 15.70 -10.27
C ARG A 307 31.63 15.05 -9.80
N ASP A 308 32.52 15.79 -9.13
CA ASP A 308 33.77 15.25 -8.59
C ASP A 308 33.50 14.08 -7.61
N ALA A 309 32.41 14.16 -6.84
CA ALA A 309 32.00 13.07 -5.95
C ALA A 309 31.50 11.83 -6.71
N MET A 310 30.93 12.00 -7.90
CA MET A 310 30.48 10.91 -8.78
C MET A 310 31.61 10.32 -9.63
N ASP A 311 32.64 11.11 -9.98
CA ASP A 311 33.76 10.69 -10.84
C ASP A 311 34.62 9.56 -10.23
N ALA A 312 34.63 9.41 -8.90
CA ALA A 312 35.29 8.29 -8.25
C ALA A 312 34.60 6.95 -8.62
N PRO A 313 35.32 5.85 -8.89
CA PRO A 313 34.65 4.59 -9.20
C PRO A 313 33.81 4.05 -8.04
N PHE A 314 32.64 3.50 -8.33
CA PHE A 314 31.77 2.79 -7.39
C PHE A 314 32.20 1.33 -7.31
N VAL A 315 32.46 0.83 -6.09
CA VAL A 315 32.87 -0.57 -5.89
C VAL A 315 31.66 -1.35 -5.39
N LEU A 316 31.15 -2.25 -6.23
CA LEU A 316 30.00 -3.12 -5.94
C LEU A 316 30.47 -4.57 -5.97
N ASP A 317 30.49 -5.24 -4.81
CA ASP A 317 30.97 -6.63 -4.66
C ASP A 317 32.31 -6.94 -5.37
N GLY A 318 33.22 -5.96 -5.39
CA GLY A 318 34.56 -6.08 -5.99
C GLY A 318 34.67 -5.63 -7.45
N LEU A 319 33.55 -5.26 -8.10
CA LEU A 319 33.52 -4.65 -9.43
C LEU A 319 33.61 -3.13 -9.32
N SER A 320 34.48 -2.51 -10.12
CA SER A 320 34.67 -1.06 -10.17
C SER A 320 33.90 -0.47 -11.34
N LEU A 321 32.90 0.36 -11.06
CA LEU A 321 32.02 1.00 -12.04
C LEU A 321 32.23 2.51 -12.07
N SER A 322 32.17 3.10 -13.26
CA SER A 322 32.09 4.56 -13.41
C SER A 322 30.64 4.92 -13.68
N ALA A 323 30.02 5.72 -12.81
CA ALA A 323 28.68 6.25 -13.02
C ALA A 323 28.77 7.78 -12.98
N GLY A 324 28.62 8.40 -14.15
CA GLY A 324 28.54 9.85 -14.29
C GLY A 324 27.15 10.36 -13.92
N GLY A 325 26.97 11.68 -13.97
CA GLY A 325 25.66 12.27 -13.82
C GLY A 325 25.54 13.54 -14.64
N SER A 326 24.42 13.65 -15.34
CA SER A 326 24.02 14.85 -16.06
C SER A 326 23.22 15.75 -15.13
N ILE A 327 23.70 16.99 -14.92
CA ILE A 327 23.13 17.92 -13.95
C ILE A 327 22.48 19.12 -14.66
N GLY A 328 21.21 19.40 -14.35
CA GLY A 328 20.53 20.64 -14.72
C GLY A 328 20.23 21.49 -13.51
N ALA A 329 20.31 22.81 -13.61
CA ALA A 329 20.04 23.68 -12.47
C ALA A 329 19.14 24.87 -12.78
N ALA A 330 18.35 25.31 -11.80
CA ALA A 330 17.50 26.48 -11.86
C ALA A 330 17.59 27.29 -10.56
N LEU A 331 17.54 28.63 -10.66
CA LEU A 331 17.58 29.56 -9.53
C LEU A 331 16.21 30.15 -9.24
N SER A 332 15.94 30.41 -7.98
CA SER A 332 14.82 31.20 -7.52
C SER A 332 15.31 32.52 -6.94
N PRO A 333 14.71 33.66 -7.31
CA PRO A 333 13.52 33.80 -8.15
C PRO A 333 13.79 33.87 -9.67
N GLN A 334 15.06 33.96 -10.11
CA GLN A 334 15.45 34.27 -11.50
C GLN A 334 14.85 33.32 -12.54
N HIS A 335 14.92 32.02 -12.26
CA HIS A 335 14.38 30.93 -13.06
C HIS A 335 13.13 30.35 -12.42
N GLY A 336 12.39 31.08 -11.59
CA GLY A 336 11.07 30.66 -11.12
C GLY A 336 10.86 30.87 -9.63
N SER A 337 9.61 31.08 -9.23
CA SER A 337 9.24 31.36 -7.84
C SER A 337 8.43 30.24 -7.20
N THR A 338 8.05 29.21 -7.97
CA THR A 338 7.34 28.03 -7.46
C THR A 338 8.16 26.76 -7.62
N ALA A 339 7.80 25.72 -6.85
CA ALA A 339 8.45 24.43 -6.92
C ALA A 339 8.30 23.77 -8.30
N GLU A 340 7.12 23.91 -8.91
CA GLU A 340 6.82 23.37 -10.25
C GLU A 340 7.69 24.04 -11.33
N GLU A 341 7.82 25.36 -11.29
CA GLU A 341 8.64 26.09 -12.26
C GLU A 341 10.11 25.72 -12.15
N LEU A 342 10.64 25.64 -10.91
CA LEU A 342 12.04 25.27 -10.70
C LEU A 342 12.32 23.84 -11.13
N LEU A 343 11.44 22.89 -10.79
CA LEU A 343 11.55 21.49 -11.21
C LEU A 343 11.55 21.38 -12.73
N GLN A 344 10.58 22.00 -13.40
CA GLN A 344 10.46 21.97 -14.86
C GLN A 344 11.71 22.57 -15.54
N ARG A 345 12.21 23.69 -15.02
CA ARG A 345 13.33 24.41 -15.65
C ARG A 345 14.67 23.73 -15.38
N ALA A 346 14.86 23.17 -14.19
CA ALA A 346 16.02 22.32 -13.90
C ALA A 346 16.02 21.04 -14.76
N ASP A 347 14.84 20.47 -15.05
CA ASP A 347 14.68 19.29 -15.91
C ASP A 347 15.08 19.59 -17.37
N ILE A 348 14.60 20.71 -17.94
CA ILE A 348 15.01 21.18 -19.27
C ILE A 348 16.53 21.35 -19.36
N ALA A 349 17.13 21.97 -18.34
CA ALA A 349 18.57 22.15 -18.27
C ALA A 349 19.32 20.81 -18.16
N MET A 350 18.78 19.85 -17.40
CA MET A 350 19.36 18.53 -17.21
C MET A 350 19.34 17.73 -18.51
N TYR A 351 18.21 17.74 -19.22
CA TYR A 351 18.08 17.13 -20.54
C TYR A 351 19.07 17.73 -21.55
N THR A 352 19.24 19.06 -21.50
CA THR A 352 20.23 19.76 -22.33
C THR A 352 21.66 19.34 -21.97
N ALA A 353 21.97 19.18 -20.68
CA ALA A 353 23.26 18.67 -20.21
C ALA A 353 23.52 17.23 -20.68
N LYS A 354 22.50 16.37 -20.62
CA LYS A 354 22.55 14.95 -21.01
C LYS A 354 22.76 14.79 -22.52
N THR A 355 21.93 15.45 -23.32
CA THR A 355 21.97 15.37 -24.79
C THR A 355 23.29 15.89 -25.36
N ASN A 356 23.80 17.00 -24.81
CA ASN A 356 25.06 17.61 -25.24
C ASN A 356 26.30 17.06 -24.50
N ARG A 357 26.13 16.11 -23.57
CA ARG A 357 27.19 15.53 -22.74
C ARG A 357 28.06 16.57 -22.01
N LEU A 358 27.43 17.63 -21.51
CA LEU A 358 28.09 18.74 -20.83
C LEU A 358 28.35 18.47 -19.35
N GLY A 359 27.69 17.46 -18.78
CA GLY A 359 27.74 17.09 -17.36
C GLY A 359 27.02 18.08 -16.43
N TYR A 360 27.03 19.37 -16.74
CA TYR A 360 26.25 20.40 -16.04
C TYR A 360 25.79 21.50 -16.99
N THR A 361 24.54 21.92 -16.86
CA THR A 361 23.97 23.07 -17.55
C THR A 361 23.10 23.89 -16.59
N MET A 362 23.30 25.21 -16.57
CA MET A 362 22.38 26.13 -15.92
C MET A 362 21.19 26.41 -16.85
N PHE A 363 19.98 26.45 -16.30
CA PHE A 363 18.82 26.87 -17.05
C PHE A 363 19.03 28.29 -17.54
N ASP A 364 18.86 28.49 -18.84
CA ASP A 364 19.02 29.77 -19.49
C ASP A 364 17.67 30.17 -20.07
N SER A 365 17.07 31.25 -19.56
CA SER A 365 15.77 31.76 -20.02
C SER A 365 15.79 32.24 -21.48
N SER A 366 16.97 32.52 -22.04
CA SER A 366 17.14 32.87 -23.46
C SER A 366 17.17 31.63 -24.38
N GLN A 367 17.53 30.47 -23.84
CA GLN A 367 17.42 29.16 -24.51
C GLN A 367 16.09 28.46 -24.20
N ALA A 368 15.49 28.79 -23.06
CA ALA A 368 14.18 28.34 -22.63
C ALA A 368 13.06 29.29 -23.07
N SER A 369 12.98 29.51 -24.38
CA SER A 369 11.64 29.47 -24.94
C SER A 369 11.08 28.08 -24.66
N THR A 370 10.36 27.93 -23.54
CA THR A 370 9.15 27.10 -23.58
C THR A 370 8.36 27.73 -24.70
N ASP A 371 8.54 27.20 -25.91
CA ASP A 371 7.90 27.74 -27.09
C ASP A 371 6.40 27.75 -26.77
N PRO A 372 5.73 28.92 -26.70
CA PRO A 372 4.29 28.96 -26.53
C PRO A 372 3.59 28.08 -27.58
N ARG A 373 4.26 27.82 -28.72
CA ARG A 373 3.87 26.78 -29.67
C ARG A 373 3.70 25.41 -29.02
N LYS A 374 4.59 24.87 -28.19
CA LYS A 374 4.49 23.47 -27.71
C LYS A 374 3.24 23.20 -26.83
N LEU A 375 2.82 24.17 -26.01
CA LEU A 375 1.58 24.05 -25.21
C LEU A 375 0.32 24.19 -26.08
N THR A 376 0.33 25.11 -27.05
CA THR A 376 -0.73 25.26 -28.05
C THR A 376 -0.83 24.02 -28.94
N LEU A 377 0.30 23.51 -29.42
CA LEU A 377 0.43 22.31 -30.25
C LEU A 377 -0.10 21.05 -29.55
N ALA A 378 0.03 20.92 -28.22
CA ALA A 378 -0.55 19.78 -27.51
C ALA A 378 -2.10 19.79 -27.54
N GLY A 379 -2.71 20.98 -27.41
CA GLY A 379 -4.16 21.15 -27.57
C GLY A 379 -4.62 20.98 -29.02
N ASP A 380 -3.84 21.52 -29.96
CA ASP A 380 -4.12 21.46 -31.39
C ASP A 380 -3.93 20.06 -31.97
N LEU A 381 -3.00 19.25 -31.45
CA LEU A 381 -2.74 17.90 -31.96
C LEU A 381 -3.96 16.99 -31.83
N ARG A 382 -4.69 17.08 -30.71
CA ARG A 382 -5.95 16.33 -30.54
C ARG A 382 -6.95 16.70 -31.64
N SER A 383 -7.15 18.00 -31.84
CA SER A 383 -8.03 18.51 -32.90
C SER A 383 -7.51 18.13 -34.29
N GLY A 384 -6.20 18.13 -34.49
CA GLY A 384 -5.55 17.79 -35.75
C GLY A 384 -5.72 16.33 -36.14
N ILE A 385 -5.67 15.41 -35.18
CA ILE A 385 -5.99 13.99 -35.39
C ILE A 385 -7.46 13.86 -35.84
N GLU A 386 -8.40 14.51 -35.16
CA GLU A 386 -9.84 14.42 -35.46
C GLU A 386 -10.23 15.11 -36.76
N GLN A 387 -9.53 16.19 -37.14
CA GLN A 387 -9.83 17.01 -38.32
C GLN A 387 -9.05 16.59 -39.58
N GLY A 388 -8.30 15.48 -39.53
CA GLY A 388 -7.56 14.97 -40.69
C GLY A 388 -6.40 15.87 -41.12
N GLN A 389 -5.74 16.53 -40.16
CA GLN A 389 -4.57 17.39 -40.42
C GLN A 389 -3.25 16.60 -40.48
N LEU A 390 -3.30 15.31 -40.18
CA LEU A 390 -2.15 14.42 -40.29
C LEU A 390 -2.08 13.83 -41.69
N VAL A 391 -0.86 13.74 -42.22
CA VAL A 391 -0.59 13.13 -43.52
C VAL A 391 0.62 12.22 -43.39
N LEU A 392 0.70 11.19 -44.24
CA LEU A 392 1.87 10.31 -44.30
C LEU A 392 2.74 10.70 -45.49
N HIS A 393 4.04 10.82 -45.21
CA HIS A 393 5.07 10.78 -46.23
C HIS A 393 5.70 9.39 -46.22
N TYR A 394 6.17 8.94 -47.36
CA TYR A 394 6.76 7.63 -47.55
C TYR A 394 8.22 7.79 -47.95
N GLN A 395 9.11 7.12 -47.23
CA GLN A 395 10.52 7.04 -47.59
C GLN A 395 10.82 5.65 -48.17
N PRO A 396 11.36 5.55 -49.40
CA PRO A 396 11.63 4.25 -50.00
C PRO A 396 12.78 3.50 -49.33
N LYS A 397 12.60 2.18 -49.24
CA LYS A 397 13.63 1.18 -48.93
C LYS A 397 13.97 0.42 -50.21
N VAL A 398 15.26 0.31 -50.52
CA VAL A 398 15.74 -0.36 -51.73
C VAL A 398 16.71 -1.47 -51.42
N ASP A 399 16.73 -2.47 -52.29
CA ASP A 399 17.72 -3.55 -52.27
C ASP A 399 19.12 -3.00 -52.56
N ALA A 400 20.11 -3.33 -51.72
CA ALA A 400 21.44 -2.73 -51.80
C ALA A 400 22.16 -3.05 -53.13
N GLN A 401 21.97 -4.27 -53.65
CA GLN A 401 22.63 -4.73 -54.88
C GLN A 401 21.92 -4.25 -56.14
N THR A 402 20.59 -4.40 -56.18
CA THR A 402 19.80 -4.22 -57.40
C THR A 402 19.19 -2.82 -57.51
N GLY A 403 19.08 -2.11 -56.39
CA GLY A 403 18.36 -0.83 -56.31
C GLY A 403 16.85 -0.97 -56.51
N ALA A 404 16.31 -2.20 -56.50
CA ALA A 404 14.88 -2.45 -56.63
C ALA A 404 14.14 -1.99 -55.37
N ALA A 405 12.90 -1.52 -55.54
CA ALA A 405 12.07 -1.13 -54.41
C ALA A 405 11.64 -2.36 -53.60
N LEU A 406 11.84 -2.32 -52.27
CA LEU A 406 11.45 -3.37 -51.32
C LEU A 406 10.25 -2.96 -50.46
N GLY A 407 10.13 -1.68 -50.16
CA GLY A 407 9.09 -1.15 -49.31
C GLY A 407 9.21 0.34 -49.09
N ALA A 408 8.40 0.84 -48.16
CA ALA A 408 8.42 2.21 -47.72
C ALA A 408 8.32 2.30 -46.20
N GLU A 409 9.02 3.23 -45.60
CA GLU A 409 8.71 3.67 -44.24
C GLU A 409 7.64 4.77 -44.29
N ALA A 410 6.57 4.58 -43.53
CA ALA A 410 5.48 5.53 -43.38
C ALA A 410 5.79 6.50 -42.24
N LEU A 411 6.07 7.75 -42.62
CA LEU A 411 6.52 8.81 -41.74
C LEU A 411 5.44 9.87 -41.60
N VAL A 412 4.85 9.96 -40.41
CA VAL A 412 3.79 10.92 -40.13
C VAL A 412 4.29 12.37 -40.18
N ARG A 413 3.48 13.25 -40.74
CA ARG A 413 3.68 14.69 -40.77
C ARG A 413 2.39 15.36 -40.33
N TRP A 414 2.50 16.48 -39.62
CA TRP A 414 1.35 17.24 -39.22
C TRP A 414 1.23 18.51 -40.06
N GLN A 415 0.21 18.57 -40.90
CA GLN A 415 -0.09 19.73 -41.73
C GLN A 415 -0.92 20.73 -40.92
N HIS A 416 -0.23 21.49 -40.08
CA HIS A 416 -0.85 22.49 -39.21
C HIS A 416 -1.36 23.69 -40.02
N PRO A 417 -2.59 24.18 -39.79
CA PRO A 417 -3.15 25.31 -40.53
C PRO A 417 -2.31 26.60 -40.45
N GLU A 418 -1.72 26.86 -39.28
CA GLU A 418 -0.93 28.09 -39.03
C GLU A 418 0.58 27.88 -39.16
N HIS A 419 1.09 26.67 -38.92
CA HIS A 419 2.53 26.40 -38.78
C HIS A 419 3.10 25.60 -39.96
N GLY A 420 2.24 25.21 -40.92
CA GLY A 420 2.65 24.41 -42.06
C GLY A 420 2.96 22.97 -41.67
N LEU A 421 3.93 22.35 -42.37
CA LEU A 421 4.26 20.95 -42.17
C LEU A 421 5.23 20.79 -40.99
N ILE A 422 4.72 20.28 -39.87
CA ILE A 422 5.48 20.02 -38.64
C ILE A 422 6.07 18.60 -38.68
N PRO A 423 7.38 18.42 -38.39
CA PRO A 423 8.03 17.12 -38.35
C PRO A 423 7.69 16.32 -37.07
N PRO A 424 7.80 14.98 -37.11
CA PRO A 424 7.46 14.11 -35.99
C PRO A 424 8.24 14.42 -34.70
N ASP A 425 9.52 14.77 -34.78
CA ASP A 425 10.36 15.09 -33.61
C ASP A 425 9.80 16.22 -32.74
N GLU A 426 8.95 17.08 -33.31
CA GLU A 426 8.35 18.21 -32.59
C GLU A 426 7.05 17.82 -31.85
N PHE A 427 6.25 16.87 -32.37
CA PHE A 427 4.92 16.55 -31.83
C PHE A 427 4.75 15.11 -31.30
N ILE A 428 5.60 14.15 -31.67
CA ILE A 428 5.56 12.79 -31.11
C ILE A 428 5.81 12.81 -29.60
N PRO A 429 6.82 13.53 -29.05
CA PRO A 429 6.98 13.63 -27.61
C PRO A 429 5.74 14.21 -26.93
N LEU A 430 5.08 15.21 -27.53
CA LEU A 430 3.84 15.78 -26.99
C LEU A 430 2.72 14.73 -26.96
N ALA A 431 2.60 13.91 -28.00
CA ALA A 431 1.61 12.85 -28.09
C ALA A 431 1.80 11.79 -26.99
N GLU A 432 3.05 11.43 -26.68
CA GLU A 432 3.40 10.48 -25.63
C GLU A 432 3.04 11.02 -24.23
N HIS A 433 3.44 12.26 -23.93
CA HIS A 433 3.18 12.88 -22.62
C HIS A 433 1.68 13.15 -22.35
N THR A 434 0.88 13.31 -23.39
CA THR A 434 -0.56 13.61 -23.30
C THR A 434 -1.48 12.41 -23.53
N GLY A 435 -0.92 11.22 -23.79
CA GLY A 435 -1.67 10.00 -24.10
C GLY A 435 -2.33 10.01 -25.48
N LEU A 436 -2.04 10.99 -26.33
CA LEU A 436 -2.49 11.06 -27.73
C LEU A 436 -1.73 10.11 -28.67
N ILE A 437 -0.66 9.46 -28.18
CA ILE A 437 0.13 8.52 -28.97
C ILE A 437 -0.70 7.32 -29.46
N THR A 438 -1.71 6.90 -28.71
CA THR A 438 -2.64 5.83 -29.11
C THR A 438 -3.46 6.20 -30.35
N PRO A 439 -4.33 7.23 -30.31
CA PRO A 439 -5.10 7.60 -31.50
C PRO A 439 -4.21 8.01 -32.69
N LEU A 440 -3.03 8.58 -32.43
CA LEU A 440 -2.05 8.88 -33.47
C LEU A 440 -1.53 7.60 -34.16
N THR A 441 -1.12 6.59 -33.39
CA THR A 441 -0.62 5.32 -33.95
C THR A 441 -1.72 4.62 -34.76
N THR A 442 -2.95 4.61 -34.27
CA THR A 442 -4.11 4.06 -35.01
C THR A 442 -4.31 4.77 -36.36
N PHE A 443 -4.23 6.11 -36.38
CA PHE A 443 -4.32 6.89 -37.62
C PHE A 443 -3.21 6.52 -38.61
N VAL A 444 -1.96 6.43 -38.13
CA VAL A 444 -0.81 6.08 -38.98
C VAL A 444 -0.98 4.68 -39.57
N LEU A 445 -1.36 3.69 -38.77
CA LEU A 445 -1.60 2.32 -39.24
C LEU A 445 -2.75 2.24 -40.25
N ASP A 446 -3.89 2.87 -39.98
CA ASP A 446 -5.04 2.87 -40.88
C ASP A 446 -4.68 3.47 -42.25
N THR A 447 -3.97 4.61 -42.24
CA THR A 447 -3.57 5.32 -43.46
C THR A 447 -2.47 4.58 -44.23
N ALA A 448 -1.50 4.00 -43.52
CA ALA A 448 -0.42 3.21 -44.13
C ALA A 448 -0.96 1.93 -44.78
N LEU A 449 -1.90 1.24 -44.12
CA LEU A 449 -2.54 0.04 -44.67
C LEU A 449 -3.47 0.38 -45.84
N GLN A 450 -4.18 1.50 -45.79
CA GLN A 450 -4.94 2.01 -46.94
C GLN A 450 -4.03 2.24 -48.16
N GLN A 451 -2.88 2.90 -47.98
CA GLN A 451 -1.92 3.11 -49.07
C GLN A 451 -1.30 1.79 -49.55
N CYS A 452 -0.97 0.88 -48.64
CA CYS A 452 -0.47 -0.45 -48.99
C CYS A 452 -1.49 -1.21 -49.86
N HIS A 453 -2.78 -1.14 -49.53
CA HIS A 453 -3.84 -1.71 -50.36
C HIS A 453 -3.88 -1.08 -51.76
N ALA A 454 -3.73 0.24 -51.86
CA ALA A 454 -3.66 0.93 -53.15
C ALA A 454 -2.48 0.44 -54.01
N TRP A 455 -1.31 0.21 -53.41
CA TRP A 455 -0.16 -0.37 -54.10
C TRP A 455 -0.43 -1.80 -54.58
N ILE A 456 -1.10 -2.63 -53.78
CA ILE A 456 -1.50 -3.99 -54.19
C ILE A 456 -2.42 -3.92 -55.43
N LEU A 457 -3.41 -3.04 -55.43
CA LEU A 457 -4.32 -2.85 -56.58
C LEU A 457 -3.60 -2.35 -57.84
N ALA A 458 -2.53 -1.56 -57.67
CA ALA A 458 -1.66 -1.12 -58.76
C ALA A 458 -0.69 -2.21 -59.24
N GLY A 459 -0.66 -3.39 -58.59
CA GLY A 459 0.21 -4.51 -58.95
C GLY A 459 1.58 -4.49 -58.24
N HIS A 460 1.75 -3.67 -57.21
CA HIS A 460 2.96 -3.57 -56.41
C HIS A 460 2.76 -4.23 -55.05
N GLU A 461 3.42 -5.37 -54.82
CA GLU A 461 3.51 -5.98 -53.48
C GLU A 461 4.71 -5.41 -52.73
N LEU A 462 4.52 -4.25 -52.10
CA LEU A 462 5.52 -3.56 -51.27
C LEU A 462 5.21 -3.71 -49.79
N THR A 463 6.27 -3.75 -48.97
CA THR A 463 6.11 -3.61 -47.53
C THR A 463 5.91 -2.15 -47.14
N VAL A 464 5.07 -1.90 -46.12
CA VAL A 464 4.97 -0.62 -45.44
C VAL A 464 5.42 -0.78 -43.99
N ALA A 465 6.38 0.03 -43.57
CA ALA A 465 6.91 0.02 -42.23
C ALA A 465 6.34 1.17 -41.40
N VAL A 466 5.91 0.88 -40.17
CA VAL A 466 5.32 1.86 -39.26
C VAL A 466 6.02 1.79 -37.91
N ASN A 467 6.48 2.95 -37.45
CA ASN A 467 7.08 3.12 -36.14
C ASN A 467 6.05 3.07 -35.01
N VAL A 468 6.35 2.29 -33.97
CA VAL A 468 5.45 2.08 -32.82
C VAL A 468 6.14 2.46 -31.51
N SER A 469 5.48 3.34 -30.75
CA SER A 469 5.98 3.78 -29.43
C SER A 469 5.95 2.66 -28.39
N THR A 470 6.78 2.82 -27.35
CA THR A 470 6.80 1.95 -26.16
C THR A 470 5.40 1.78 -25.54
N HIS A 471 4.61 2.84 -25.47
CA HIS A 471 3.27 2.78 -24.87
C HIS A 471 2.35 1.79 -25.60
N ARG A 472 2.46 1.70 -26.93
CA ARG A 472 1.67 0.77 -27.75
C ARG A 472 2.21 -0.65 -27.69
N LEU A 473 3.53 -0.80 -27.63
CA LEU A 473 4.16 -2.11 -27.45
C LEU A 473 3.79 -2.78 -26.12
N LEU A 474 3.40 -2.00 -25.12
CA LEU A 474 2.91 -2.50 -23.83
C LEU A 474 1.38 -2.66 -23.79
N ASP A 475 0.63 -2.27 -24.82
CA ASP A 475 -0.82 -2.47 -24.84
C ASP A 475 -1.17 -3.89 -25.32
N LEU A 476 -1.77 -4.68 -24.43
CA LEU A 476 -2.17 -6.06 -24.72
C LEU A 476 -3.30 -6.14 -25.76
N GLY A 477 -4.06 -5.06 -26.00
CA GLY A 477 -5.09 -5.00 -27.03
C GLY A 477 -4.59 -4.56 -28.41
N PHE A 478 -3.32 -4.15 -28.52
CA PHE A 478 -2.74 -3.66 -29.76
C PHE A 478 -2.74 -4.69 -30.91
N PRO A 479 -2.40 -5.99 -30.69
CA PRO A 479 -2.46 -6.99 -31.76
C PRO A 479 -3.85 -7.16 -32.37
N GLU A 480 -4.92 -7.10 -31.56
CA GLU A 480 -6.30 -7.18 -32.04
C GLU A 480 -6.69 -5.98 -32.91
N GLU A 481 -6.21 -4.78 -32.56
CA GLU A 481 -6.41 -3.58 -33.36
C GLU A 481 -5.72 -3.71 -34.72
N VAL A 482 -4.46 -4.17 -34.74
CA VAL A 482 -3.70 -4.42 -35.98
C VAL A 482 -4.41 -5.46 -36.85
N ALA A 483 -4.89 -6.56 -36.26
CA ALA A 483 -5.65 -7.57 -36.98
C ALA A 483 -6.93 -7.01 -37.61
N GLY A 484 -7.65 -6.14 -36.88
CA GLY A 484 -8.84 -5.45 -37.38
C GLY A 484 -8.54 -4.53 -38.56
N LEU A 485 -7.45 -3.76 -38.50
CA LEU A 485 -7.03 -2.86 -39.58
C LEU A 485 -6.57 -3.62 -40.83
N LEU A 486 -5.79 -4.69 -40.66
CA LEU A 486 -5.37 -5.56 -41.76
C LEU A 486 -6.58 -6.18 -42.48
N ALA A 487 -7.56 -6.67 -41.72
CA ALA A 487 -8.80 -7.22 -42.27
C ALA A 487 -9.64 -6.16 -43.00
N ARG A 488 -9.72 -4.94 -42.45
CA ARG A 488 -10.47 -3.83 -43.04
C ARG A 488 -9.97 -3.43 -44.42
N TRP A 489 -8.65 -3.40 -44.61
CA TRP A 489 -8.01 -3.01 -45.87
C TRP A 489 -7.59 -4.20 -46.73
N GLU A 490 -7.95 -5.43 -46.35
CA GLU A 490 -7.59 -6.66 -47.06
C GLU A 490 -6.08 -6.77 -47.36
N VAL A 491 -5.24 -6.26 -46.45
CA VAL A 491 -3.78 -6.27 -46.60
C VAL A 491 -3.22 -7.55 -45.99
N PRO A 492 -2.45 -8.37 -46.74
CA PRO A 492 -1.74 -9.49 -46.16
C PRO A 492 -0.75 -9.02 -45.08
N ALA A 493 -0.81 -9.64 -43.89
CA ALA A 493 0.00 -9.23 -42.73
C ALA A 493 1.50 -9.11 -43.01
N ARG A 494 2.05 -9.96 -43.90
CA ARG A 494 3.46 -9.93 -44.34
C ARG A 494 3.92 -8.63 -45.00
N LEU A 495 2.98 -7.79 -45.44
CA LEU A 495 3.27 -6.49 -46.05
C LEU A 495 3.30 -5.36 -45.03
N LEU A 496 2.85 -5.60 -43.79
CA LEU A 496 3.04 -4.66 -42.69
C LEU A 496 4.32 -5.02 -41.94
N THR A 497 5.18 -4.04 -41.77
CA THR A 497 6.33 -4.11 -40.86
C THR A 497 6.11 -3.15 -39.70
N ILE A 498 6.20 -3.65 -38.47
CA ILE A 498 6.18 -2.80 -37.27
C ILE A 498 7.61 -2.61 -36.81
N GLU A 499 8.03 -1.34 -36.73
CA GLU A 499 9.34 -0.94 -36.24
C GLU A 499 9.24 -0.62 -34.75
N ILE A 500 10.09 -1.28 -33.96
CA ILE A 500 10.17 -1.11 -32.50
C ILE A 500 11.58 -0.73 -32.13
N THR A 501 11.72 0.29 -31.29
CA THR A 501 13.04 0.65 -30.76
C THR A 501 13.47 -0.39 -29.72
N GLU A 502 14.78 -0.56 -29.59
CA GLU A 502 15.34 -1.45 -28.56
C GLU A 502 14.91 -1.04 -27.15
N SER A 503 14.83 0.27 -26.89
CA SER A 503 14.38 0.82 -25.61
C SER A 503 12.92 0.48 -25.28
N ALA A 504 12.06 0.34 -26.30
CA ALA A 504 10.66 -0.02 -26.11
C ALA A 504 10.51 -1.44 -25.56
N ILE A 505 11.33 -2.38 -26.05
CA ILE A 505 11.32 -3.77 -25.59
C ILE A 505 11.81 -3.85 -24.14
N MET A 506 12.85 -3.09 -23.79
CA MET A 506 13.46 -3.13 -22.45
C MET A 506 12.64 -2.46 -21.35
N ALA A 507 11.59 -1.70 -21.68
CA ALA A 507 10.78 -1.01 -20.68
C ALA A 507 9.98 -1.99 -19.79
N ASP A 508 9.45 -3.06 -20.37
CA ASP A 508 8.79 -4.18 -19.69
C ASP A 508 8.88 -5.42 -20.62
N PRO A 509 9.98 -6.20 -20.54
CA PRO A 509 10.29 -7.26 -21.50
C PRO A 509 9.23 -8.36 -21.57
N ASP A 510 8.66 -8.75 -20.41
CA ASP A 510 7.66 -9.82 -20.34
C ASP A 510 6.38 -9.41 -21.10
N ARG A 511 5.94 -8.16 -20.87
CA ARG A 511 4.73 -7.65 -21.50
C ARG A 511 4.94 -7.31 -22.98
N ALA A 512 6.08 -6.72 -23.32
CA ALA A 512 6.45 -6.45 -24.70
C ALA A 512 6.53 -7.77 -25.51
N MET A 513 7.14 -8.82 -24.95
CA MET A 513 7.24 -10.12 -25.61
C MET A 513 5.86 -10.71 -25.93
N LEU A 514 4.90 -10.63 -25.01
CA LEU A 514 3.52 -11.08 -25.27
C LEU A 514 2.88 -10.36 -26.46
N VAL A 515 3.10 -9.05 -26.61
CA VAL A 515 2.56 -8.28 -27.74
C VAL A 515 3.28 -8.64 -29.04
N VAL A 516 4.61 -8.68 -29.01
CA VAL A 516 5.49 -9.05 -30.13
C VAL A 516 5.15 -10.44 -30.68
N GLU A 517 5.05 -11.46 -29.81
CA GLU A 517 4.70 -12.83 -30.21
C GLU A 517 3.31 -12.90 -30.88
N ARG A 518 2.35 -12.12 -30.37
CA ARG A 518 1.00 -12.07 -30.95
C ARG A 518 0.97 -11.37 -32.30
N LEU A 519 1.72 -10.27 -32.46
CA LEU A 519 1.87 -9.60 -33.76
C LEU A 519 2.55 -10.53 -34.78
N HIS A 520 3.60 -11.23 -34.37
CA HIS A 520 4.26 -12.21 -35.21
C HIS A 520 3.33 -13.36 -35.61
N ALA A 521 2.50 -13.86 -34.67
CA ALA A 521 1.51 -14.91 -34.96
C ALA A 521 0.42 -14.47 -35.95
N LEU A 522 0.15 -13.17 -36.10
CA LEU A 522 -0.71 -12.64 -37.16
C LEU A 522 -0.03 -12.68 -38.55
N GLY A 523 1.29 -12.87 -38.59
CA GLY A 523 2.12 -12.82 -39.79
C GLY A 523 2.65 -11.42 -40.11
N VAL A 524 2.59 -10.48 -39.16
CA VAL A 524 3.18 -9.15 -39.30
C VAL A 524 4.70 -9.26 -39.16
N HIS A 525 5.44 -8.54 -40.01
CA HIS A 525 6.89 -8.46 -39.88
C HIS A 525 7.28 -7.49 -38.77
N LEU A 526 8.32 -7.82 -38.02
CA LEU A 526 8.83 -7.02 -36.93
C LEU A 526 10.28 -6.63 -37.23
N SER A 527 10.57 -5.35 -37.04
CA SER A 527 11.87 -4.75 -37.27
C SER A 527 12.37 -4.07 -36.01
N ILE A 528 13.64 -4.26 -35.68
CA ILE A 528 14.29 -3.52 -34.58
C ILE A 528 14.90 -2.26 -35.15
N ASP A 529 14.44 -1.11 -34.63
CA ASP A 529 14.91 0.21 -35.02
C ASP A 529 16.02 0.74 -34.11
N ASP A 530 16.78 1.71 -34.63
CA ASP A 530 17.90 2.39 -33.95
C ASP A 530 18.97 1.46 -33.36
N PHE A 531 19.22 0.30 -33.99
CA PHE A 531 20.11 -0.70 -33.41
C PHE A 531 21.55 -0.20 -33.27
N GLY A 532 22.12 -0.41 -32.08
CA GLY A 532 23.48 0.03 -31.74
C GLY A 532 23.55 1.37 -31.01
N THR A 533 22.45 2.11 -30.89
CA THR A 533 22.38 3.37 -30.11
C THR A 533 21.98 3.16 -28.65
N GLY A 534 21.46 1.97 -28.31
CA GLY A 534 21.01 1.55 -26.98
C GLY A 534 21.77 0.35 -26.37
N TYR A 535 21.24 -0.19 -25.26
CA TYR A 535 21.77 -1.37 -24.55
C TYR A 535 21.23 -2.67 -25.14
N SER A 536 21.82 -3.10 -26.27
CA SER A 536 21.41 -4.34 -26.95
C SER A 536 21.66 -5.54 -26.06
N SER A 537 20.65 -6.03 -25.36
CA SER A 537 20.72 -7.34 -24.74
C SER A 537 20.57 -8.40 -25.84
N MET A 538 21.72 -8.82 -26.35
CA MET A 538 21.88 -9.91 -27.34
C MET A 538 21.10 -11.17 -26.96
N ALA A 539 20.86 -11.37 -25.65
CA ALA A 539 20.04 -12.44 -25.13
C ALA A 539 18.57 -12.37 -25.60
N TYR A 540 17.98 -11.17 -25.68
CA TYR A 540 16.62 -10.98 -26.18
C TYR A 540 16.56 -10.99 -27.71
N LEU A 541 17.56 -10.43 -28.39
CA LEU A 541 17.63 -10.48 -29.86
C LEU A 541 17.55 -11.92 -30.39
N LYS A 542 18.13 -12.88 -29.66
CA LYS A 542 18.05 -14.31 -29.98
C LYS A 542 16.63 -14.90 -29.88
N THR A 543 15.79 -14.39 -28.98
CA THR A 543 14.46 -14.96 -28.70
C THR A 543 13.33 -14.18 -29.37
N LEU A 544 13.57 -12.93 -29.75
CA LEU A 544 12.58 -12.08 -30.39
C LEU A 544 12.26 -12.61 -31.80
N PRO A 545 10.97 -12.77 -32.15
CA PRO A 545 10.55 -13.20 -33.48
C PRO A 545 10.58 -12.03 -34.49
N VAL A 546 11.75 -11.41 -34.65
CA VAL A 546 12.00 -10.29 -35.57
C VAL A 546 12.57 -10.80 -36.90
N GLN A 547 12.37 -10.02 -37.98
CA GLN A 547 12.84 -10.35 -39.32
C GLN A 547 13.83 -9.31 -39.84
N GLU A 548 13.79 -8.09 -39.30
CA GLU A 548 14.60 -6.97 -39.78
C GLU A 548 15.37 -6.31 -38.63
N LEU A 549 16.55 -5.80 -38.96
CA LEU A 549 17.44 -5.07 -38.07
C LEU A 549 17.89 -3.79 -38.78
N LYS A 550 17.55 -2.62 -38.24
CA LYS A 550 17.90 -1.32 -38.82
C LYS A 550 19.12 -0.73 -38.11
N ILE A 551 20.16 -0.43 -38.88
CA ILE A 551 21.37 0.26 -38.41
C ILE A 551 21.09 1.76 -38.40
N ASP A 552 21.23 2.37 -37.23
CA ASP A 552 21.00 3.80 -37.05
C ASP A 552 21.90 4.67 -37.97
N ARG A 553 21.31 5.78 -38.42
CA ARG A 553 21.97 6.76 -39.28
C ARG A 553 23.26 7.30 -38.70
N SER A 554 23.40 7.42 -37.38
CA SER A 554 24.61 7.98 -36.78
C SER A 554 25.87 7.18 -37.09
N PHE A 555 25.76 5.85 -37.28
CA PHE A 555 26.88 5.01 -37.69
C PHE A 555 27.08 5.00 -39.21
N VAL A 556 25.99 4.95 -39.97
CA VAL A 556 26.03 4.88 -41.44
C VAL A 556 26.58 6.17 -42.04
N SER A 557 26.15 7.33 -41.53
CA SER A 557 26.55 8.63 -42.09
C SER A 557 28.05 8.95 -41.91
N SER A 558 28.71 8.35 -40.92
CA SER A 558 30.14 8.57 -40.65
C SER A 558 31.05 7.41 -41.07
N MET A 559 30.50 6.29 -41.55
CA MET A 559 31.29 5.06 -41.79
C MET A 559 32.44 5.24 -42.79
N THR A 560 32.26 6.07 -43.82
CA THR A 560 33.28 6.34 -44.85
C THR A 560 34.47 7.16 -44.31
N ILE A 561 34.33 7.78 -43.14
CA ILE A 561 35.31 8.69 -42.53
C ILE A 561 35.83 8.14 -41.18
N SER A 562 35.04 7.31 -40.49
CA SER A 562 35.30 6.77 -39.16
C SER A 562 35.40 5.25 -39.19
N GLU A 563 36.62 4.71 -39.03
CA GLU A 563 36.83 3.27 -38.97
C GLU A 563 36.04 2.60 -37.83
N ARG A 564 35.80 3.32 -36.72
CA ARG A 564 34.98 2.76 -35.63
C ARG A 564 33.54 2.53 -36.06
N ASP A 565 32.95 3.50 -36.77
CA ASP A 565 31.57 3.39 -37.20
C ASP A 565 31.45 2.36 -38.34
N ALA A 566 32.45 2.29 -39.23
CA ALA A 566 32.55 1.22 -40.22
C ALA A 566 32.64 -0.20 -39.60
N VAL A 567 33.40 -0.35 -38.50
CA VAL A 567 33.47 -1.61 -37.74
C VAL A 567 32.11 -1.97 -37.15
N ILE A 568 31.38 -1.00 -36.58
CA ILE A 568 30.04 -1.22 -36.02
C ILE A 568 29.08 -1.67 -37.12
N VAL A 569 29.03 -0.95 -38.24
CA VAL A 569 28.19 -1.31 -39.39
C VAL A 569 28.48 -2.73 -39.87
N ARG A 570 29.76 -3.09 -40.12
CA ARG A 570 30.14 -4.45 -40.54
C ARG A 570 29.73 -5.51 -39.53
N SER A 571 29.96 -5.26 -38.24
CA SER A 571 29.64 -6.20 -37.17
C SER A 571 28.13 -6.44 -37.08
N THR A 572 27.33 -5.37 -37.24
CA THR A 572 25.87 -5.46 -37.24
C THR A 572 25.35 -6.21 -38.48
N VAL A 573 25.93 -5.95 -39.66
CA VAL A 573 25.61 -6.70 -40.88
C VAL A 573 25.91 -8.19 -40.72
N GLU A 574 27.09 -8.54 -40.19
CA GLU A 574 27.45 -9.94 -39.91
C GLU A 574 26.53 -10.58 -38.85
N LEU A 575 26.19 -9.86 -37.80
CA LEU A 575 25.28 -10.32 -36.75
C LEU A 575 23.90 -10.65 -37.31
N GLY A 576 23.28 -9.70 -38.03
CA GLY A 576 21.96 -9.91 -38.63
C GLY A 576 21.97 -11.12 -39.56
N ARG A 577 22.99 -11.24 -40.41
CA ARG A 577 23.16 -12.37 -41.32
C ARG A 577 23.26 -13.71 -40.57
N ASN A 578 24.02 -13.75 -39.47
CA ASN A 578 24.16 -14.97 -38.63
C ASN A 578 22.87 -15.35 -37.88
N LEU A 579 22.01 -14.37 -37.61
CA LEU A 579 20.70 -14.58 -36.98
C LEU A 579 19.57 -14.82 -37.99
N GLY A 580 19.87 -14.77 -39.30
CA GLY A 580 18.86 -14.89 -40.36
C GLY A 580 17.97 -13.65 -40.51
N LEU A 581 18.41 -12.51 -39.99
CA LEU A 581 17.72 -11.22 -40.09
C LEU A 581 18.17 -10.46 -41.33
N ARG A 582 17.25 -9.74 -41.96
CA ARG A 582 17.56 -8.75 -42.99
C ARG A 582 18.09 -7.48 -42.35
N VAL A 583 19.24 -7.00 -42.80
CA VAL A 583 19.85 -5.78 -42.27
C VAL A 583 19.57 -4.60 -43.19
N ILE A 584 19.03 -3.53 -42.62
CA ILE A 584 18.69 -2.28 -43.29
C ILE A 584 19.63 -1.20 -42.77
N ALA A 585 20.31 -0.47 -43.66
CA ALA A 585 21.14 0.66 -43.26
C ALA A 585 20.40 1.99 -43.53
N GLU A 586 20.24 2.79 -42.48
CA GLU A 586 19.57 4.08 -42.55
C GLU A 586 20.52 5.25 -42.79
N GLY A 587 20.01 6.35 -43.34
CA GLY A 587 20.81 7.56 -43.50
C GLY A 587 21.86 7.49 -44.60
N VAL A 588 21.62 6.73 -45.68
CA VAL A 588 22.48 6.74 -46.87
C VAL A 588 22.33 8.07 -47.62
N GLU A 589 23.35 8.93 -47.54
CA GLU A 589 23.33 10.28 -48.12
C GLU A 589 24.14 10.45 -49.41
N ASP A 590 25.01 9.49 -49.74
CA ASP A 590 25.84 9.53 -50.94
C ASP A 590 26.14 8.14 -51.53
N LEU A 591 26.69 8.15 -52.75
CA LEU A 591 27.04 6.94 -53.50
C LEU A 591 28.20 6.16 -52.84
N SER A 592 29.14 6.84 -52.18
CA SER A 592 30.26 6.16 -51.50
C SER A 592 29.75 5.28 -50.36
N THR A 593 28.84 5.80 -49.55
CA THR A 593 28.21 5.09 -48.44
C THR A 593 27.40 3.91 -48.95
N TRP A 594 26.64 4.08 -50.05
CA TRP A 594 25.96 2.96 -50.71
C TRP A 594 26.94 1.85 -51.11
N GLN A 595 28.01 2.19 -51.83
CA GLN A 595 28.98 1.22 -52.34
C GLN A 595 29.67 0.47 -51.21
N GLU A 596 29.96 1.14 -50.10
CA GLU A 596 30.54 0.49 -48.93
C GLU A 596 29.54 -0.46 -48.26
N LEU A 597 28.28 -0.07 -48.13
CA LEU A 597 27.20 -0.91 -47.59
C LEU A 597 26.93 -2.15 -48.48
N ASP A 598 26.96 -2.00 -49.79
CA ASP A 598 26.89 -3.12 -50.74
C ASP A 598 28.11 -4.06 -50.61
N ALA A 599 29.32 -3.49 -50.48
CA ALA A 599 30.55 -4.28 -50.34
C ALA A 599 30.60 -5.10 -49.04
N VAL A 600 30.04 -4.58 -47.94
CA VAL A 600 29.89 -5.34 -46.67
C VAL A 600 28.70 -6.31 -46.72
N GLY A 601 27.87 -6.23 -47.76
CA GLY A 601 26.72 -7.09 -48.05
C GLY A 601 25.48 -6.76 -47.21
N CYS A 602 25.24 -5.48 -46.92
CA CYS A 602 23.96 -5.03 -46.36
C CYS A 602 22.81 -5.41 -47.31
N ASP A 603 21.64 -5.77 -46.79
CA ASP A 603 20.54 -6.27 -47.64
C ASP A 603 19.72 -5.13 -48.25
N ALA A 604 19.43 -4.09 -47.46
CA ALA A 604 18.60 -2.98 -47.88
C ALA A 604 19.12 -1.63 -47.38
N LEU A 605 18.81 -0.58 -48.13
CA LEU A 605 19.28 0.77 -47.91
C LEU A 605 18.09 1.74 -47.82
N GLN A 606 18.22 2.72 -46.94
CA GLN A 606 17.29 3.83 -46.81
C GLN A 606 18.07 5.13 -46.56
N GLY A 607 17.67 6.22 -47.21
CA GLY A 607 18.35 7.50 -47.05
C GLY A 607 18.07 8.52 -48.14
N TYR A 608 18.58 9.74 -47.94
CA TYR A 608 18.28 10.88 -48.82
C TYR A 608 18.91 10.78 -50.20
N TYR A 609 19.93 9.95 -50.37
CA TYR A 609 20.47 9.64 -51.69
C TYR A 609 19.45 8.89 -52.57
N ILE A 610 18.60 8.06 -51.95
CA ILE A 610 17.54 7.31 -52.63
C ILE A 610 16.33 8.21 -52.90
N SER A 611 15.79 8.77 -51.81
CA SER A 611 14.74 9.78 -51.82
C SER A 611 14.56 10.34 -50.41
N ARG A 612 14.15 11.60 -50.32
CA ARG A 612 13.57 12.14 -49.10
C ARG A 612 12.17 11.53 -48.87
N PRO A 613 11.62 11.62 -47.65
CA PRO A 613 10.22 11.28 -47.41
C PRO A 613 9.29 12.18 -48.25
N VAL A 614 8.48 11.57 -49.11
CA VAL A 614 7.59 12.28 -50.04
C VAL A 614 6.13 11.85 -49.86
N PRO A 615 5.13 12.68 -50.23
CA PRO A 615 3.73 12.26 -50.19
C PRO A 615 3.46 11.09 -51.16
N SER A 616 2.34 10.39 -51.00
CA SER A 616 2.03 9.16 -51.75
C SER A 616 2.06 9.34 -53.27
N ASP A 617 1.51 10.43 -53.80
CA ASP A 617 1.51 10.73 -55.23
C ASP A 617 2.92 10.75 -55.84
N ARG A 618 3.87 11.37 -55.13
CA ARG A 618 5.29 11.42 -55.51
C ARG A 618 6.01 10.11 -55.28
N PHE A 619 5.60 9.34 -54.27
CA PHE A 619 6.12 8.00 -54.05
C PHE A 619 5.70 7.05 -55.18
N ASP A 620 4.46 7.15 -55.64
CA ASP A 620 3.93 6.35 -56.74
C ASP A 620 4.68 6.67 -58.05
N GLU A 621 4.94 7.95 -58.35
CA GLU A 621 5.81 8.36 -59.47
C GLU A 621 7.24 7.78 -59.35
N TRP A 622 7.80 7.79 -58.14
CA TRP A 622 9.12 7.22 -57.87
C TRP A 622 9.13 5.70 -58.08
N LEU A 623 8.05 5.02 -57.71
CA LEU A 623 7.89 3.58 -57.81
C LEU A 623 7.78 3.11 -59.27
N ASP A 624 6.97 3.79 -60.09
CA ASP A 624 6.79 3.48 -61.52
C ASP A 624 8.09 3.57 -62.33
N SER A 625 9.06 4.35 -61.84
CA SER A 625 10.35 4.54 -62.50
C SER A 625 11.38 3.41 -62.25
N ARG A 626 11.05 2.40 -61.44
CA ARG A 626 11.99 1.37 -60.98
C ARG A 626 11.37 -0.04 -60.89
N PRO A 627 12.18 -1.11 -60.99
CA PRO A 627 11.69 -2.46 -60.72
C PRO A 627 11.34 -2.65 -59.23
N VAL A 628 10.25 -3.37 -58.97
CA VAL A 628 9.80 -3.76 -57.63
C VAL A 628 10.19 -5.21 -57.35
N ARG A 629 10.76 -5.47 -56.16
CA ARG A 629 11.09 -6.82 -55.72
C ARG A 629 10.15 -7.23 -54.58
N THR A 630 9.27 -8.18 -54.86
CA THR A 630 8.36 -8.73 -53.86
C THR A 630 9.16 -9.38 -52.72
N PRO A 631 8.79 -9.16 -51.45
CA PRO A 631 9.40 -9.87 -50.33
C PRO A 631 9.26 -11.39 -50.54
N ALA A 632 10.38 -12.12 -50.57
CA ALA A 632 10.34 -13.58 -50.65
C ALA A 632 9.61 -14.14 -49.42
N GLY A 633 8.61 -15.01 -49.64
CA GLY A 633 7.90 -15.67 -48.56
C GLY A 633 8.81 -16.62 -47.78
N THR A 634 9.00 -16.30 -46.49
CA THR A 634 9.55 -17.09 -45.37
C THR A 634 10.96 -17.70 -45.51
N TYR A 635 11.83 -17.35 -44.54
CA TYR A 635 12.89 -18.22 -44.00
C TYR A 635 12.38 -18.98 -42.78
#